data_AF-A0A2E8RYF4-F1
#
_entry.id   AF-A0A2E8RYF4-F1
#
_cell.length_a   1.000
_cell.length_b   1.000
_cell.length_c   1.000
_cell.angle_alpha   90.00
_cell.angle_beta   90.00
_cell.angle_gamma   90.00
#
_symmetry.space_group_name_H-M   'P 1'
#
loop_
_entity.id
_entity.type
_entity.pdbx_description
1 polymer ?
#
loop_
_entity_poly.entity_id
_entity_poly.type
_entity_poly.pdbx_seq_one_letter_code
_entity_poly.pdbx_strand_id
1 'polypeptide(L)'
;MNPAEHLRTDVPILVNLPQSHDGQRYVQKEVALFEVTDDTVEPIEGHVLYAADPRFAQLGFTASGETAADGTRSFALYYNVSSVVPAHEWDASWATLEAPINYIGLISEAYSVQRELNAGKALGGRSQSGLTFLKRGSSTFAEGFKDSYQLGACDQVLEPVYGLESQAAPAIVSESDAFSASIGFRYDAVASNHDASITYRVFNHEAWNFMTANLTVNEDHEHPHQLSFPRRDLLSQGAYNARNLYLTAPYNLATSDTRGTESIDGIDGNEPYLKSPWDPAQRYLIVHNDSESLSDAPPFGWFMFGAGPVRIFEANDGSIQMNDVHGYSAQTHDPYGHESWKNNRVTYVWMSAENKEIIESKFDDMLPGAEVGAPQHQNIEFVSPINGLNFVAGDVLHIDIKSLNPVGELSAELIKPDQSLVPMTLVGTDQGTLLAEAWTFSASDPLGAWKLRVTSGAQERIQSFDVIGNPHPRLFFGPADLASLQARKDQPAYNARWGAMLAIANNFGPSCLDDVGSYDERLYADKLANLGLVQLMDPSQSHYEHMMACFWDRLEHATWNDFGTLQRAHTMSALAQVYDWFYLDFTPNQRKEIRSKLWSIAKRFRTRDTQFNNDLGAEEWQYRGKLMGNHRFHAHMALAMVTFAFEFDSLDCERDTWVEGLQLSLDTTLEHRLLDGSSPEGMNYFNYGLDALLPWFELMSRHAPQGSSQAAFQDWMTEMVYFDLYGTTPGGVDNYGGTMPWSDTPHSHESRTNMAYLASRLGSTADQQLSSGLAQWITTESDRDYQELYFYLWHEPEISAIDPQNLETWKLFDDSGIFVHRSSWANDATYVSTKSGVHFGGHDNPQQGDLFLMKDGLPYLSPMPYSNWKMTANSNTLLVDGIGQRGEAQQWPEPVSPEHSGQIVSVLADTSFGDVVSEQSKAYDSSKLTHWARELVILDEDTVVVHDHILGTEAMDLALLLHSFQVTRPEELDPSSTEKPVCTNPQKCIYYFEFESDWDAYTWGVEEPAAVPADLPGPWTTKPHPDAAPLTLFDLSANSWNASVDETHFVPHLLFGLWTANSGLTEQKLGYHLKRHIHAAEARSTLVMTFDTEAAWTSLSDPSTGDSGVSLETMTGTRSVVWPANPLVVTAIGTLSLTGAMGGRDEAELSYFARDVISLSDTSIQLIASNGATVSVYARLEDAALPRYAVIKSQAPTTLSLYCPQQPSTATLNGTSLLVEWDTGTLTLPITAGEHRLELDP
;
A
#
# COMPACT_ATOMS: atom_id res chain seq x y z
N MET A 1 37.22 37.50 11.77
CA MET A 1 36.28 38.20 12.67
C MET A 1 36.36 37.50 14.02
N ASN A 2 36.42 38.24 15.14
CA ASN A 2 36.63 37.70 16.49
C ASN A 2 35.28 37.17 17.04
N PRO A 3 35.14 35.88 17.40
CA PRO A 3 33.87 35.32 17.89
C PRO A 3 33.39 35.89 19.24
N ALA A 4 34.20 36.68 19.93
CA ALA A 4 33.96 37.13 21.30
C ALA A 4 33.11 38.42 21.45
N GLU A 5 32.62 39.04 20.36
CA GLU A 5 31.95 40.35 20.43
C GLU A 5 30.52 40.40 19.85
N HIS A 6 29.93 39.27 19.48
CA HIS A 6 28.52 39.25 19.05
C HIS A 6 27.58 38.99 20.22
N LEU A 7 27.16 40.07 20.90
CA LEU A 7 25.99 40.05 21.77
C LEU A 7 24.76 39.75 20.90
N ARG A 8 24.12 38.60 21.11
CA ARG A 8 22.82 38.30 20.49
C ARG A 8 21.76 38.98 21.34
N THR A 9 21.23 40.09 20.84
CA THR A 9 20.01 40.70 21.36
C THR A 9 18.83 39.95 20.77
N ASP A 10 18.03 39.36 21.66
CA ASP A 10 16.72 38.77 21.41
C ASP A 10 16.74 37.38 20.73
N VAL A 11 16.50 36.33 21.53
CA VAL A 11 16.40 34.94 21.04
C VAL A 11 14.91 34.58 20.92
N PRO A 12 14.41 34.26 19.70
CA PRO A 12 13.08 33.70 19.54
C PRO A 12 13.09 32.23 20.01
N ILE A 13 12.16 31.88 20.90
CA ILE A 13 11.99 30.53 21.44
C ILE A 13 10.59 30.04 21.08
N LEU A 14 10.51 28.82 20.56
CA LEU A 14 9.26 28.13 20.25
C LEU A 14 9.13 26.90 21.16
N VAL A 15 8.03 26.79 21.91
CA VAL A 15 7.73 25.67 22.81
C VAL A 15 6.46 24.97 22.36
N ASN A 16 6.53 23.65 22.18
CA ASN A 16 5.37 22.80 21.90
C ASN A 16 4.90 22.14 23.21
N LEU A 17 3.71 22.48 23.69
CA LEU A 17 3.08 21.82 24.83
C LEU A 17 2.11 20.74 24.32
N PRO A 18 2.33 19.45 24.64
CA PRO A 18 1.41 18.39 24.21
C PRO A 18 0.03 18.58 24.84
N GLN A 19 -1.02 18.42 24.04
CA GLN A 19 -2.41 18.32 24.52
C GLN A 19 -2.80 16.84 24.64
N SER A 20 -3.63 16.48 25.63
CA SER A 20 -4.02 15.08 25.81
C SER A 20 -4.89 14.61 24.64
N HIS A 21 -4.59 13.43 24.10
CA HIS A 21 -5.33 12.84 22.98
C HIS A 21 -6.82 12.59 23.27
N ASP A 22 -7.23 12.59 24.55
CA ASP A 22 -8.60 12.40 24.99
C ASP A 22 -9.49 13.66 24.93
N GLY A 23 -8.94 14.81 24.50
CA GLY A 23 -9.69 16.06 24.38
C GLY A 23 -10.16 16.67 25.72
N GLN A 24 -9.66 16.19 26.87
CA GLN A 24 -10.16 16.60 28.18
C GLN A 24 -9.31 17.66 28.90
N ARG A 25 -8.13 18.01 28.37
CA ARG A 25 -7.22 19.00 28.97
C ARG A 25 -6.63 19.93 27.91
N TYR A 26 -7.04 21.20 27.95
CA TYR A 26 -6.50 22.24 27.07
C TYR A 26 -5.64 23.22 27.86
N VAL A 27 -4.52 23.62 27.28
CA VAL A 27 -3.76 24.78 27.75
C VAL A 27 -4.60 26.03 27.46
N GLN A 28 -4.97 26.77 28.50
CA GLN A 28 -5.67 28.04 28.32
C GLN A 28 -4.70 29.12 27.84
N LYS A 29 -5.22 30.15 27.17
CA LYS A 29 -4.45 31.26 26.56
C LYS A 29 -3.63 32.08 27.56
N GLU A 30 -3.82 31.85 28.86
CA GLU A 30 -3.07 32.48 29.95
C GLU A 30 -1.76 31.72 30.18
N VAL A 31 -0.72 32.19 29.50
CA VAL A 31 0.65 31.70 29.64
C VAL A 31 1.52 32.84 30.15
N ALA A 32 2.21 32.61 31.26
CA ALA A 32 3.17 33.53 31.86
C ALA A 32 4.58 32.93 31.75
N LEU A 33 5.52 33.72 31.26
CA LEU A 33 6.91 33.33 31.13
C LEU A 33 7.75 34.13 32.12
N PHE A 34 8.68 33.45 32.78
CA PHE A 34 9.62 34.05 33.70
C PHE A 34 11.04 33.67 33.31
N GLU A 35 11.98 34.59 33.47
CA GLU A 35 13.39 34.27 33.46
C GLU A 35 13.81 33.78 34.84
N VAL A 36 14.50 32.65 34.88
CA VAL A 36 15.09 32.11 36.09
C VAL A 36 16.57 32.44 36.07
N THR A 37 16.98 33.27 37.01
CA THR A 37 18.38 33.50 37.36
C THR A 37 18.67 32.83 38.71
N ASP A 38 19.94 32.65 39.07
CA ASP A 38 20.35 31.92 40.27
C ASP A 38 19.65 32.38 41.57
N ASP A 39 19.15 33.63 41.63
CA ASP A 39 18.53 34.21 42.83
C ASP A 39 17.11 34.80 42.62
N THR A 40 16.58 34.90 41.39
CA THR A 40 15.27 35.55 41.12
C THR A 40 14.50 34.93 39.94
N VAL A 41 13.17 34.97 40.03
CA VAL A 41 12.23 34.60 38.97
C VAL A 41 11.49 35.88 38.54
N GLU A 42 11.94 36.49 37.46
CA GLU A 42 11.42 37.78 36.98
C GLU A 42 10.47 37.54 35.79
N PRO A 43 9.26 38.11 35.77
CA PRO A 43 8.35 37.96 34.63
C PRO A 43 8.93 38.67 33.40
N ILE A 44 8.90 37.98 32.26
CA ILE A 44 9.32 38.58 30.99
C ILE A 44 8.11 39.28 30.38
N GLU A 45 8.17 40.60 30.20
CA GLU A 45 7.20 41.34 29.39
C GLU A 45 7.38 40.95 27.91
N GLY A 46 6.60 39.98 27.44
CA GLY A 46 6.66 39.50 26.06
C GLY A 46 5.30 39.12 25.50
N HIS A 47 5.13 39.33 24.20
CA HIS A 47 3.96 38.83 23.47
C HIS A 47 4.12 37.34 23.22
N VAL A 48 3.30 36.54 23.90
CA VAL A 48 3.22 35.10 23.66
C VAL A 48 2.29 34.85 22.49
N LEU A 49 2.83 34.35 21.37
CA LEU A 49 2.03 33.87 20.25
C LEU A 49 1.56 32.46 20.57
N TYR A 50 0.24 32.31 20.78
CA TYR A 50 -0.41 31.04 21.04
C TYR A 50 -1.16 30.57 19.79
N ALA A 51 -0.79 29.41 19.25
CA ALA A 51 -1.55 28.70 18.23
C ALA A 51 -1.98 27.34 18.78
N ALA A 52 -3.29 27.10 18.83
CA ALA A 52 -3.85 25.82 19.24
C ALA A 52 -3.94 24.88 18.03
N ASP A 53 -3.19 23.78 18.09
CA ASP A 53 -3.42 22.58 17.27
C ASP A 53 -4.11 21.53 18.17
N PRO A 54 -5.02 20.69 17.64
CA PRO A 54 -5.65 19.60 18.40
C PRO A 54 -4.66 18.62 19.08
N ARG A 55 -3.38 18.61 18.69
CA ARG A 55 -2.35 17.75 19.28
C ARG A 55 -1.33 18.50 20.15
N PHE A 56 -1.14 19.80 19.94
CA PHE A 56 -0.17 20.61 20.69
C PHE A 56 -0.54 22.09 20.75
N ALA A 57 -0.21 22.76 21.85
CA ALA A 57 -0.20 24.21 21.95
C ALA A 57 1.20 24.73 21.60
N GLN A 58 1.30 25.54 20.55
CA GLN A 58 2.53 26.23 20.17
C GLN A 58 2.62 27.59 20.85
N LEU A 59 3.75 27.84 21.52
CA LEU A 59 4.06 29.08 22.22
C LEU A 59 5.35 29.68 21.66
N GLY A 60 5.23 30.80 20.96
CA GLY A 60 6.37 31.61 20.52
C GLY A 60 6.57 32.81 21.44
N PHE A 61 7.80 33.03 21.91
CA PHE A 61 8.16 34.25 22.63
C PHE A 61 9.59 34.70 22.29
N THR A 62 9.86 35.97 22.48
CA THR A 62 11.19 36.55 22.31
C THR A 62 11.75 36.91 23.68
N ALA A 63 12.83 36.26 24.10
CA ALA A 63 13.50 36.58 25.36
C ALA A 63 14.41 37.80 25.17
N SER A 64 13.92 38.99 25.49
CA SER A 64 14.70 40.21 25.36
C SER A 64 15.90 40.22 26.33
N GLY A 65 17.02 40.80 25.91
CA GLY A 65 18.24 40.93 26.74
C GLY A 65 19.51 40.35 26.09
N GLU A 66 20.65 40.80 26.58
CA GLU A 66 21.98 40.39 26.10
C GLU A 66 22.43 39.09 26.79
N THR A 67 22.75 38.06 26.00
CA THR A 67 23.39 36.83 26.53
C THR A 67 24.84 36.80 26.05
N ALA A 68 25.80 36.64 26.95
CA ALA A 68 27.19 36.37 26.57
C ALA A 68 27.26 35.06 25.76
N ALA A 69 28.24 34.94 24.85
CA ALA A 69 28.33 33.78 23.94
C ALA A 69 28.46 32.42 24.65
N ASP A 70 28.84 32.41 25.93
CA ASP A 70 28.97 31.27 26.84
C ASP A 70 27.98 31.30 28.03
N GLY A 71 27.08 32.28 28.10
CA GLY A 71 26.08 32.41 29.15
C GLY A 71 24.88 31.49 28.91
N THR A 72 24.36 30.86 29.97
CA THR A 72 23.10 30.12 29.94
C THR A 72 22.00 30.96 30.56
N ARG A 73 20.86 31.11 29.87
CA ARG A 73 19.63 31.68 30.44
C ARG A 73 18.63 30.55 30.64
N SER A 74 17.96 30.57 31.79
CA SER A 74 16.91 29.60 32.12
C SER A 74 15.56 30.30 32.14
N PHE A 75 14.52 29.61 31.68
CA PHE A 75 13.16 30.16 31.63
C PHE A 75 12.18 29.19 32.29
N ALA A 76 11.24 29.73 33.06
CA ALA A 76 10.12 29.00 33.62
C ALA A 76 8.83 29.44 32.93
N LEU A 77 8.09 28.46 32.41
CA LEU A 77 6.82 28.68 31.73
C LEU A 77 5.68 28.19 32.63
N TYR A 78 4.77 29.09 32.98
CA TYR A 78 3.55 28.77 33.72
C TYR A 78 2.36 28.92 32.80
N TYR A 79 1.52 27.91 32.72
CA TYR A 79 0.32 27.92 31.90
C TYR A 79 -0.83 27.26 32.66
N ASN A 80 -2.03 27.80 32.47
CA ASN A 80 -3.21 27.23 33.09
C ASN A 80 -3.74 26.05 32.24
N VAL A 81 -4.07 24.93 32.87
CA VAL A 81 -4.66 23.75 32.22
C VAL A 81 -6.06 23.57 32.75
N SER A 82 -7.05 23.68 31.86
CA SER A 82 -8.45 23.46 32.23
C SER A 82 -8.79 21.98 32.14
N SER A 83 -9.14 21.36 33.28
CA SER A 83 -10.00 20.16 33.30
C SER A 83 -11.45 20.62 33.41
N VAL A 84 -12.34 20.08 32.57
CA VAL A 84 -13.77 20.42 32.56
C VAL A 84 -14.40 20.25 33.96
N VAL A 85 -14.83 21.36 34.60
CA VAL A 85 -15.81 21.42 35.72
C VAL A 85 -16.62 22.74 35.61
N PRO A 86 -17.93 22.78 35.94
CA PRO A 86 -18.83 23.88 35.56
C PRO A 86 -18.52 25.23 36.19
N ALA A 87 -18.92 26.29 35.49
CA ALA A 87 -18.69 27.70 35.80
C ALA A 87 -19.31 28.17 37.12
N HIS A 88 -18.67 27.92 38.26
CA HIS A 88 -18.70 28.73 39.49
C HIS A 88 -17.88 28.09 40.61
N GLU A 89 -16.56 28.32 40.63
CA GLU A 89 -15.75 28.44 41.86
C GLU A 89 -14.30 28.72 41.44
N TRP A 90 -13.84 29.94 41.69
CA TRP A 90 -12.44 30.32 41.53
C TRP A 90 -11.78 30.25 42.91
N ASP A 91 -10.87 29.29 43.10
CA ASP A 91 -9.83 29.39 44.11
C ASP A 91 -8.47 29.22 43.41
N ALA A 92 -7.57 30.17 43.66
CA ALA A 92 -6.34 30.34 42.91
C ALA A 92 -5.25 29.41 43.46
N SER A 93 -4.99 28.29 42.78
CA SER A 93 -3.76 27.53 42.95
C SER A 93 -3.17 27.18 41.59
N TRP A 94 -2.03 27.81 41.26
CA TRP A 94 -1.19 27.44 40.13
C TRP A 94 -0.60 26.05 40.38
N ALA A 95 -0.79 25.10 39.46
CA ALA A 95 -0.20 23.77 39.54
C ALA A 95 1.08 23.71 38.70
N THR A 96 2.19 23.29 39.30
CA THR A 96 3.41 22.89 38.58
C THR A 96 3.28 21.43 38.16
N LEU A 97 3.24 21.16 36.85
CA LEU A 97 3.28 19.82 36.30
C LEU A 97 4.69 19.54 35.75
N GLU A 98 5.45 18.65 36.37
CA GLU A 98 6.65 18.06 35.74
C GLU A 98 6.19 16.94 34.77
N ALA A 99 5.90 17.30 33.52
CA ALA A 99 5.68 16.34 32.44
C ALA A 99 6.94 16.22 31.57
N PRO A 100 7.28 15.03 31.03
CA PRO A 100 8.40 14.88 30.11
C PRO A 100 8.10 15.64 28.81
N ILE A 101 8.85 16.70 28.56
CA ILE A 101 8.78 17.49 27.32
C ILE A 101 9.51 16.70 26.24
N ASN A 102 8.78 16.13 25.29
CA ASN A 102 9.35 15.22 24.29
C ASN A 102 9.94 15.92 23.05
N TYR A 103 9.71 17.23 22.84
CA TYR A 103 10.25 17.96 21.69
C TYR A 103 10.50 19.44 22.02
N ILE A 104 11.77 19.88 21.96
CA ILE A 104 12.15 21.29 21.89
C ILE A 104 12.86 21.49 20.54
N GLY A 105 12.29 22.31 19.65
CA GLY A 105 12.95 22.73 18.42
C GLY A 105 13.63 24.07 18.63
N LEU A 106 14.97 24.13 18.48
CA LEU A 106 15.73 25.38 18.57
C LEU A 106 16.38 25.67 17.20
N ILE A 107 16.14 26.87 16.66
CA ILE A 107 16.73 27.30 15.39
C ILE A 107 18.01 28.09 15.72
N SER A 108 19.12 27.40 16.02
CA SER A 108 20.48 27.99 16.12
C SER A 108 21.57 26.93 16.36
N GLU A 109 22.74 27.12 15.75
CA GLU A 109 23.74 26.08 15.42
C GLU A 109 24.62 25.47 16.55
N ALA A 110 24.46 25.78 17.84
CA ALA A 110 25.28 25.10 18.88
C ALA A 110 24.78 25.25 20.32
N TYR A 111 24.17 24.19 20.91
CA TYR A 111 23.96 24.05 22.38
C TYR A 111 23.85 22.58 22.82
N SER A 112 24.10 22.31 24.11
CA SER A 112 23.88 21.00 24.76
C SER A 112 22.80 21.11 25.87
N VAL A 113 21.85 20.18 25.92
CA VAL A 113 20.86 20.08 27.00
C VAL A 113 21.39 19.13 28.09
N GLN A 114 21.58 19.61 29.31
CA GLN A 114 21.83 18.75 30.48
C GLN A 114 20.56 18.65 31.34
N ARG A 115 20.16 17.41 31.64
CA ARG A 115 19.06 17.10 32.56
C ARG A 115 19.65 16.77 33.93
N GLU A 116 19.47 17.63 34.92
CA GLU A 116 19.75 17.25 36.31
C GLU A 116 18.58 16.40 36.86
N LEU A 117 18.87 15.13 37.15
CA LEU A 117 17.97 14.27 37.92
C LEU A 117 18.18 14.57 39.41
N ASN A 118 17.13 15.03 40.08
CA ASN A 118 17.13 15.21 41.53
C ASN A 118 17.53 13.89 42.23
N ALA A 119 18.64 13.92 42.98
CA ALA A 119 19.18 12.78 43.70
C ALA A 119 18.25 12.37 44.86
N GLY A 120 17.34 11.43 44.62
CA GLY A 120 16.45 10.98 45.69
C GLY A 120 15.66 9.69 45.46
N LYS A 121 15.31 9.31 44.23
CA LYS A 121 14.59 8.05 43.96
C LYS A 121 14.94 7.50 42.59
N ALA A 122 15.95 6.63 42.53
CA ALA A 122 16.22 5.79 41.38
C ALA A 122 15.34 4.54 41.46
N LEU A 123 14.49 4.31 40.44
CA LEU A 123 13.93 3.00 40.16
C LEU A 123 15.06 2.14 39.58
N GLY A 124 15.30 0.97 40.18
CA GLY A 124 16.35 0.05 39.75
C GLY A 124 16.10 -0.47 38.34
N GLY A 125 17.14 -0.48 37.50
CA GLY A 125 17.10 -1.14 36.20
C GLY A 125 17.81 -0.44 35.03
N ARG A 126 18.66 0.57 35.23
CA ARG A 126 19.48 1.12 34.12
C ARG A 126 20.96 1.21 34.51
N SER A 127 21.82 0.65 33.66
CA SER A 127 23.27 0.71 33.76
C SER A 127 23.78 2.16 33.68
N GLN A 128 24.82 2.47 34.45
CA GLN A 128 25.37 3.83 34.65
C GLN A 128 26.36 4.27 33.55
N SER A 129 26.24 3.80 32.30
CA SER A 129 27.15 4.20 31.23
C SER A 129 26.42 4.41 29.91
N GLY A 130 26.15 5.67 29.55
CA GLY A 130 25.70 6.00 28.21
C GLY A 130 25.20 7.43 28.07
N LEU A 131 25.97 8.26 27.36
CA LEU A 131 25.48 9.47 26.71
C LEU A 131 24.24 9.12 25.87
N THR A 132 23.11 9.77 26.15
CA THR A 132 21.90 9.65 25.32
C THR A 132 22.04 10.61 24.15
N PHE A 133 22.13 10.10 22.92
CA PHE A 133 21.98 10.92 21.72
C PHE A 133 20.49 11.21 21.49
N LEU A 134 20.13 12.49 21.38
CA LEU A 134 18.81 12.93 20.95
C LEU A 134 18.71 12.82 19.42
N LYS A 135 17.58 12.26 18.98
CA LYS A 135 17.17 11.96 17.61
C LYS A 135 17.20 13.21 16.70
N ARG A 136 17.85 13.12 15.53
CA ARG A 136 17.83 14.17 14.50
C ARG A 136 16.52 14.07 13.71
N GLY A 137 15.54 14.93 14.03
CA GLY A 137 14.34 15.13 13.21
C GLY A 137 14.66 16.02 12.02
N SER A 138 14.15 15.67 10.84
CA SER A 138 14.23 16.48 9.62
C SER A 138 13.67 17.88 9.87
N SER A 139 14.49 18.90 9.64
CA SER A 139 14.07 20.30 9.65
C SER A 139 14.23 20.84 8.24
N THR A 140 13.14 21.28 7.63
CA THR A 140 13.16 22.14 6.44
C THR A 140 13.63 23.53 6.87
N PHE A 141 14.76 23.98 6.32
CA PHE A 141 15.26 25.34 6.52
C PHE A 141 14.44 26.31 5.67
N ALA A 142 13.89 27.36 6.29
CA ALA A 142 13.51 28.58 5.58
C ALA A 142 14.71 29.54 5.64
N GLU A 143 15.44 29.68 4.52
CA GLU A 143 16.48 30.71 4.39
C GLU A 143 15.83 32.10 4.32
N GLY A 144 16.12 32.93 5.31
CA GLY A 144 15.91 34.37 5.24
C GLY A 144 17.03 35.01 4.41
N PHE A 145 16.70 35.58 3.26
CA PHE A 145 17.64 36.39 2.50
C PHE A 145 17.78 37.77 3.10
N LYS A 146 19.03 38.12 3.46
CA LYS A 146 19.51 39.50 3.54
C LYS A 146 20.72 39.63 2.61
N ASP A 147 20.69 40.70 1.83
CA ASP A 147 21.74 41.28 0.99
C ASP A 147 21.98 40.69 -0.42
N SER A 148 21.75 41.59 -1.39
CA SER A 148 21.88 41.53 -2.85
C SER A 148 23.29 41.26 -3.39
N TYR A 149 23.44 40.61 -4.56
CA TYR A 149 24.36 41.00 -5.67
C TYR A 149 23.98 40.32 -7.03
N GLN A 150 24.40 40.96 -8.13
CA GLN A 150 24.05 40.76 -9.54
C GLN A 150 24.30 39.36 -10.14
N LEU A 151 23.34 38.87 -10.94
CA LEU A 151 23.52 37.77 -11.89
C LEU A 151 24.07 38.30 -13.23
N GLY A 152 25.24 37.81 -13.62
CA GLY A 152 25.78 37.89 -14.98
C GLY A 152 25.22 36.77 -15.85
N ALA A 153 25.05 37.09 -17.14
CA ALA A 153 24.51 36.23 -18.19
C ALA A 153 25.24 34.90 -18.36
N CYS A 154 24.49 33.86 -18.72
CA CYS A 154 25.02 32.75 -19.50
C CYS A 154 23.94 32.28 -20.50
N ASP A 155 24.22 32.57 -21.77
CA ASP A 155 23.51 32.04 -22.93
C ASP A 155 23.71 30.52 -23.00
N GLN A 156 22.63 29.74 -23.04
CA GLN A 156 22.65 28.51 -23.81
C GLN A 156 21.26 28.16 -24.36
N VAL A 157 21.26 28.06 -25.69
CA VAL A 157 20.16 27.67 -26.57
C VAL A 157 20.03 26.15 -26.52
N LEU A 158 18.80 25.65 -26.34
CA LEU A 158 18.40 24.31 -26.76
C LEU A 158 17.24 24.44 -27.75
N GLU A 159 17.50 24.04 -28.99
CA GLU A 159 16.49 23.94 -30.06
C GLU A 159 15.59 22.71 -29.85
N PRO A 160 14.31 22.77 -30.28
CA PRO A 160 13.39 21.66 -30.25
C PRO A 160 13.58 20.73 -31.46
N VAL A 161 13.51 19.43 -31.20
CA VAL A 161 13.58 18.36 -32.20
C VAL A 161 12.17 17.84 -32.49
N TYR A 162 11.76 17.95 -33.76
CA TYR A 162 10.50 17.53 -34.43
C TYR A 162 9.23 18.37 -34.11
N GLY A 163 8.43 18.89 -35.04
CA GLY A 163 8.33 18.70 -36.49
C GLY A 163 6.85 18.53 -36.87
N LEU A 164 6.13 19.61 -37.18
CA LEU A 164 4.81 19.56 -37.82
C LEU A 164 4.65 20.71 -38.84
N GLU A 165 4.05 20.33 -39.95
CA GLU A 165 4.21 20.89 -41.28
C GLU A 165 3.53 22.25 -41.51
N SER A 166 4.16 23.00 -42.41
CA SER A 166 3.72 24.24 -43.02
C SER A 166 2.55 24.06 -44.00
N GLN A 167 1.51 24.89 -43.89
CA GLN A 167 0.81 25.46 -45.05
C GLN A 167 0.46 26.94 -44.82
N ALA A 168 0.77 27.77 -45.82
CA ALA A 168 0.45 29.21 -45.92
C ALA A 168 -0.96 29.39 -46.54
N ALA A 169 -1.82 30.30 -46.10
CA ALA A 169 -1.88 31.76 -46.36
C ALA A 169 -3.33 32.23 -45.99
N PRO A 170 -3.78 33.52 -46.13
CA PRO A 170 -3.11 34.82 -46.25
C PRO A 170 -3.63 35.87 -45.23
N ALA A 171 -3.03 37.06 -45.28
CA ALA A 171 -3.34 38.26 -44.51
C ALA A 171 -4.82 38.64 -44.38
N ILE A 172 -5.24 38.99 -43.16
CA ILE A 172 -6.36 39.90 -42.91
C ILE A 172 -5.78 41.29 -42.66
N VAL A 173 -6.07 42.20 -43.58
CA VAL A 173 -5.88 43.65 -43.45
C VAL A 173 -7.06 44.16 -42.62
N SER A 174 -6.81 44.80 -41.47
CA SER A 174 -7.84 45.52 -40.73
C SER A 174 -7.76 47.02 -41.04
N GLU A 175 -8.78 47.54 -41.71
CA GLU A 175 -9.12 48.97 -41.68
C GLU A 175 -10.21 49.15 -40.61
N SER A 176 -9.86 49.69 -39.44
CA SER A 176 -10.74 50.48 -38.54
C SER A 176 -10.03 50.83 -37.23
N ASP A 177 -10.45 51.96 -36.66
CA ASP A 177 -9.71 52.81 -35.73
C ASP A 177 -9.70 52.32 -34.26
N ALA A 178 -9.05 51.19 -33.97
CA ALA A 178 -8.81 50.79 -32.59
C ALA A 178 -7.42 50.16 -32.39
N PHE A 179 -6.51 50.92 -31.77
CA PHE A 179 -5.26 50.42 -31.24
C PHE A 179 -5.46 50.02 -29.77
N SER A 180 -5.38 48.72 -29.48
CA SER A 180 -5.23 48.18 -28.13
C SER A 180 -3.85 47.56 -28.04
N ALA A 181 -2.89 48.27 -27.45
CA ALA A 181 -1.63 47.68 -27.02
C ALA A 181 -1.80 47.15 -25.59
N SER A 182 -1.70 45.83 -25.43
CA SER A 182 -1.43 45.22 -24.13
C SER A 182 0.09 45.07 -24.01
N ILE A 183 0.70 45.86 -23.12
CA ILE A 183 2.07 45.64 -22.67
C ILE A 183 1.99 44.50 -21.65
N GLY A 184 2.47 43.31 -22.02
CA GLY A 184 2.72 42.22 -21.08
C GLY A 184 4.13 42.34 -20.52
N PHE A 185 4.28 42.48 -19.21
CA PHE A 185 5.55 42.19 -18.54
C PHE A 185 5.59 40.69 -18.25
N ARG A 186 6.65 40.02 -18.67
CA ARG A 186 6.96 38.66 -18.21
C ARG A 186 7.79 38.78 -16.93
N TYR A 187 7.27 38.23 -15.84
CA TYR A 187 7.99 38.07 -14.58
C TYR A 187 8.11 36.58 -14.32
N ASP A 188 9.34 36.05 -14.34
CA ASP A 188 9.63 34.68 -13.90
C ASP A 188 10.03 34.75 -12.41
N ALA A 189 9.17 34.22 -11.53
CA ALA A 189 9.56 33.86 -10.17
C ALA A 189 8.73 32.69 -9.65
N VAL A 190 9.44 31.81 -8.93
CA VAL A 190 9.01 30.56 -8.33
C VAL A 190 8.18 30.84 -7.07
N ALA A 191 7.07 30.11 -6.91
CA ALA A 191 6.22 29.94 -5.73
C ALA A 191 5.36 31.13 -5.21
N SER A 192 4.04 30.92 -5.35
CA SER A 192 2.87 31.53 -4.67
C SER A 192 2.28 32.87 -5.14
N ASN A 193 0.93 32.87 -5.20
CA ASN A 193 -0.07 33.94 -5.37
C ASN A 193 -0.41 34.40 -6.80
N HIS A 194 -1.68 34.21 -7.17
CA HIS A 194 -2.30 34.78 -8.37
C HIS A 194 -3.04 36.09 -8.05
N ASP A 195 -2.95 37.06 -8.96
CA ASP A 195 -3.62 38.36 -8.89
C ASP A 195 -5.12 38.24 -9.25
N ALA A 196 -5.99 38.74 -8.37
CA ALA A 196 -7.35 39.13 -8.74
C ALA A 196 -7.32 40.58 -9.27
N SER A 197 -7.76 40.80 -10.51
CA SER A 197 -7.99 42.16 -11.02
C SER A 197 -9.44 42.58 -10.81
N ILE A 198 -9.67 43.56 -9.92
CA ILE A 198 -10.97 44.22 -9.77
C ILE A 198 -10.84 45.62 -10.36
N THR A 199 -11.58 45.89 -11.44
CA THR A 199 -11.66 47.25 -12.02
C THR A 199 -12.94 47.92 -11.56
N TYR A 200 -12.83 49.03 -10.82
CA TYR A 200 -13.98 49.89 -10.51
C TYR A 200 -14.04 51.04 -11.52
N ARG A 201 -15.24 51.30 -12.08
CA ARG A 201 -15.56 52.61 -12.67
C ARG A 201 -16.70 53.22 -11.88
N VAL A 202 -16.43 54.34 -11.21
CA VAL A 202 -17.45 55.18 -10.60
C VAL A 202 -17.73 56.32 -11.55
N PHE A 203 -18.92 56.34 -12.14
CA PHE A 203 -19.39 57.49 -12.90
C PHE A 203 -20.04 58.48 -11.95
N ASN A 204 -19.51 59.70 -11.89
CA ASN A 204 -20.20 60.81 -11.24
C ASN A 204 -21.01 61.55 -12.31
N HIS A 205 -22.28 61.21 -12.45
CA HIS A 205 -23.26 62.04 -13.14
C HIS A 205 -24.34 62.40 -12.12
N GLU A 206 -24.68 63.69 -12.04
CA GLU A 206 -25.27 64.44 -10.91
C GLU A 206 -26.61 63.95 -10.29
N ALA A 207 -26.92 62.66 -10.22
CA ALA A 207 -28.09 62.21 -9.47
C ALA A 207 -28.01 60.82 -8.79
N TRP A 208 -27.11 59.89 -9.14
CA TRP A 208 -27.16 58.53 -8.55
C TRP A 208 -25.79 57.84 -8.50
N ASN A 209 -25.52 57.08 -7.44
CA ASN A 209 -24.33 56.23 -7.30
C ASN A 209 -24.66 54.80 -7.75
N PHE A 210 -24.00 54.27 -8.78
CA PHE A 210 -24.05 52.85 -9.13
C PHE A 210 -22.67 52.20 -8.99
N MET A 211 -22.66 50.91 -8.67
CA MET A 211 -21.47 50.09 -8.53
C MET A 211 -21.61 48.89 -9.47
N THR A 212 -20.64 48.73 -10.37
CA THR A 212 -20.52 47.56 -11.25
C THR A 212 -19.35 46.73 -10.77
N ALA A 213 -19.54 45.42 -10.62
CA ALA A 213 -18.48 44.48 -10.28
C ALA A 213 -18.48 43.34 -11.30
N ASN A 214 -17.31 43.05 -11.88
CA ASN A 214 -17.10 41.94 -12.79
C ASN A 214 -16.42 40.81 -12.02
N LEU A 215 -17.02 39.62 -12.03
CA LEU A 215 -16.43 38.41 -11.45
C LEU A 215 -16.08 37.46 -12.59
N THR A 216 -14.80 37.11 -12.72
CA THR A 216 -14.36 36.02 -13.59
C THR A 216 -13.98 34.85 -12.68
N VAL A 217 -14.65 33.71 -12.83
CA VAL A 217 -14.34 32.49 -12.07
C VAL A 217 -13.51 31.60 -12.99
N ASN A 218 -12.25 31.36 -12.62
CA ASN A 218 -11.45 30.28 -13.20
C ASN A 218 -11.24 29.23 -12.11
N GLU A 219 -11.44 27.96 -12.45
CA GLU A 219 -11.15 26.85 -11.53
C GLU A 219 -9.63 26.72 -11.36
N ASP A 220 -9.17 26.82 -10.11
CA ASP A 220 -7.91 26.24 -9.69
C ASP A 220 -8.15 25.35 -8.46
N HIS A 221 -7.53 24.19 -8.44
CA HIS A 221 -8.04 22.99 -7.77
C HIS A 221 -7.59 22.80 -6.31
N GLU A 222 -6.83 23.71 -5.70
CA GLU A 222 -6.04 23.29 -4.52
C GLU A 222 -6.41 23.85 -3.13
N HIS A 223 -7.09 24.99 -2.90
CA HIS A 223 -7.38 25.44 -1.51
C HIS A 223 -8.73 26.20 -1.30
N PRO A 224 -9.53 25.88 -0.25
CA PRO A 224 -10.72 26.67 0.11
C PRO A 224 -10.35 27.82 1.07
N HIS A 225 -10.26 29.07 0.58
CA HIS A 225 -10.05 30.26 1.41
C HIS A 225 -11.23 31.25 1.35
N GLN A 226 -11.55 31.89 2.49
CA GLN A 226 -12.44 33.04 2.60
C GLN A 226 -11.87 34.26 1.85
N LEU A 227 -12.66 34.90 0.99
CA LEU A 227 -12.38 36.26 0.50
C LEU A 227 -12.66 37.28 1.61
N SER A 228 -11.62 37.91 2.15
CA SER A 228 -11.75 39.03 3.09
C SER A 228 -11.22 40.32 2.45
N PHE A 229 -12.04 41.37 2.39
CA PHE A 229 -11.63 42.68 1.87
C PHE A 229 -10.68 43.38 2.86
N PRO A 230 -9.62 44.07 2.39
CA PRO A 230 -8.71 44.78 3.28
C PRO A 230 -9.42 45.94 3.98
N ARG A 231 -9.43 45.90 5.32
CA ARG A 231 -9.79 47.03 6.17
C ARG A 231 -8.66 48.05 6.08
N ARG A 232 -8.89 49.20 5.43
CA ARG A 232 -7.92 50.29 5.45
C ARG A 232 -8.25 51.22 6.60
N ASP A 233 -7.53 51.07 7.71
CA ASP A 233 -7.47 52.04 8.77
C ASP A 233 -6.73 53.29 8.26
N LEU A 234 -7.46 54.36 7.95
CA LEU A 234 -6.97 55.74 8.01
C LEU A 234 -8.17 56.69 8.14
N LEU A 235 -8.34 57.23 9.35
CA LEU A 235 -9.23 58.35 9.65
C LEU A 235 -8.88 59.55 8.76
N SER A 236 -9.81 59.99 7.91
CA SER A 236 -10.44 61.31 8.03
C SER A 236 -11.27 61.68 6.78
N GLN A 237 -12.50 62.10 7.04
CA GLN A 237 -13.45 62.79 6.16
C GLN A 237 -14.27 61.93 5.17
N GLY A 238 -15.57 61.81 5.46
CA GLY A 238 -16.62 61.44 4.51
C GLY A 238 -17.08 60.00 4.62
N ALA A 239 -18.19 59.77 5.32
CA ALA A 239 -18.79 58.47 5.53
C ALA A 239 -19.19 57.77 4.21
N TYR A 240 -18.63 56.60 3.95
CA TYR A 240 -19.23 55.56 3.11
C TYR A 240 -19.09 54.23 3.82
N ASN A 241 -20.21 53.63 4.21
CA ASN A 241 -20.26 52.28 4.77
C ASN A 241 -19.88 51.29 3.66
N ALA A 242 -18.66 50.75 3.71
CA ALA A 242 -18.31 49.58 2.92
C ALA A 242 -19.16 48.39 3.41
N ARG A 243 -19.90 47.76 2.51
CA ARG A 243 -20.71 46.57 2.79
C ARG A 243 -20.00 45.36 2.21
N ASN A 244 -19.85 44.32 3.02
CA ASN A 244 -19.16 43.09 2.63
C ASN A 244 -20.15 42.09 2.03
N LEU A 245 -19.75 41.44 0.94
CA LEU A 245 -20.40 40.25 0.40
C LEU A 245 -19.62 39.03 0.91
N TYR A 246 -20.28 38.10 1.59
CA TYR A 246 -19.65 36.87 2.06
C TYR A 246 -20.06 35.70 1.17
N LEU A 247 -19.05 35.00 0.63
CA LEU A 247 -19.20 33.69 0.00
C LEU A 247 -18.79 32.64 1.06
N THR A 248 -19.71 31.78 1.47
CA THR A 248 -19.40 30.65 2.36
C THR A 248 -19.23 29.39 1.54
N ALA A 249 -18.23 28.55 1.89
CA ALA A 249 -18.00 27.27 1.21
C ALA A 249 -18.98 26.18 1.70
N PRO A 250 -19.45 25.27 0.81
CA PRO A 250 -19.22 25.25 -0.64
C PRO A 250 -20.02 26.36 -1.36
N TYR A 251 -19.68 26.71 -2.61
CA TYR A 251 -20.10 27.92 -3.37
C TYR A 251 -21.61 28.16 -3.61
N ASN A 252 -22.50 27.58 -2.81
CA ASN A 252 -23.94 27.59 -2.98
C ASN A 252 -24.66 28.62 -2.10
N LEU A 253 -23.95 29.55 -1.43
CA LEU A 253 -24.57 30.61 -0.63
C LEU A 253 -23.83 31.96 -0.74
N ALA A 254 -24.44 32.96 -1.35
CA ALA A 254 -24.05 34.36 -1.22
C ALA A 254 -24.94 35.04 -0.16
N THR A 255 -24.35 35.58 0.91
CA THR A 255 -25.09 36.34 1.94
C THR A 255 -24.63 37.80 1.97
N SER A 256 -25.60 38.70 1.83
CA SER A 256 -25.45 40.13 2.08
C SER A 256 -25.64 40.38 3.58
N ASP A 257 -24.64 40.94 4.26
CA ASP A 257 -24.80 41.39 5.64
C ASP A 257 -25.64 42.67 5.69
N THR A 258 -26.94 42.51 5.85
CA THR A 258 -27.84 43.56 6.34
C THR A 258 -28.19 43.39 7.82
N ARG A 259 -27.56 42.44 8.53
CA ARG A 259 -27.79 42.21 9.96
C ARG A 259 -26.78 43.00 10.80
N GLY A 260 -26.86 44.32 10.67
CA GLY A 260 -26.45 45.21 11.75
C GLY A 260 -27.42 45.01 12.92
N THR A 261 -26.96 44.32 13.96
CA THR A 261 -27.59 44.37 15.29
C THR A 261 -27.37 45.78 15.85
N GLU A 262 -28.30 46.70 15.58
CA GLU A 262 -28.43 47.92 16.37
C GLU A 262 -29.05 47.56 17.73
N SER A 263 -28.24 47.05 18.66
CA SER A 263 -28.55 47.20 20.08
C SER A 263 -28.28 48.65 20.46
N ILE A 264 -29.31 49.50 20.42
CA ILE A 264 -29.30 50.78 21.13
C ILE A 264 -29.86 50.53 22.52
N ASP A 265 -28.99 50.08 23.43
CA ASP A 265 -29.20 50.28 24.86
C ASP A 265 -28.52 51.58 25.27
N GLY A 266 -29.31 52.56 25.72
CA GLY A 266 -28.90 53.49 26.76
C GLY A 266 -28.81 54.99 26.44
N ILE A 267 -29.81 55.71 26.98
CA ILE A 267 -29.73 56.98 27.72
C ILE A 267 -29.92 58.31 26.96
N ASP A 268 -30.88 59.04 27.52
CA ASP A 268 -31.26 60.46 27.44
C ASP A 268 -32.12 60.97 26.27
N GLY A 269 -33.29 61.46 26.69
CA GLY A 269 -34.38 61.91 25.86
C GLY A 269 -34.24 63.32 25.31
N ASN A 270 -35.15 63.60 24.37
CA ASN A 270 -35.44 64.88 23.72
C ASN A 270 -34.40 65.36 22.69
N GLU A 271 -34.41 64.79 21.48
CA GLU A 271 -34.41 65.53 20.20
C GLU A 271 -34.96 64.64 19.05
N PRO A 272 -35.68 65.19 18.04
CA PRO A 272 -36.19 64.42 16.91
C PRO A 272 -35.17 64.40 15.76
N TYR A 273 -34.37 63.33 15.64
CA TYR A 273 -33.45 63.16 14.51
C TYR A 273 -34.03 62.30 13.38
N LEU A 274 -34.03 62.93 12.21
CA LEU A 274 -34.08 62.46 10.82
C LEU A 274 -34.26 60.95 10.57
N LYS A 275 -35.43 60.61 9.99
CA LYS A 275 -35.63 59.39 9.22
C LYS A 275 -34.48 59.22 8.20
N SER A 276 -33.80 58.07 8.23
CA SER A 276 -33.04 57.60 7.08
C SER A 276 -33.97 57.59 5.85
N PRO A 277 -33.62 58.24 4.72
CA PRO A 277 -34.51 58.40 3.58
C PRO A 277 -34.71 57.14 2.73
N TRP A 278 -34.17 55.98 3.11
CA TRP A 278 -34.17 54.81 2.24
C TRP A 278 -34.99 53.66 2.83
N ASP A 279 -36.20 53.48 2.28
CA ASP A 279 -37.03 52.30 2.50
C ASP A 279 -36.31 51.05 1.95
N PRO A 280 -36.04 50.01 2.77
CA PRO A 280 -35.45 48.76 2.29
C PRO A 280 -36.31 48.01 1.26
N ALA A 281 -37.59 48.37 1.08
CA ALA A 281 -38.46 47.82 0.04
C ALA A 281 -38.15 48.32 -1.39
N GLN A 282 -37.22 49.27 -1.56
CA GLN A 282 -36.93 49.95 -2.84
C GLN A 282 -35.54 49.64 -3.42
N ARG A 283 -35.03 48.41 -3.25
CA ARG A 283 -33.69 47.99 -3.72
C ARG A 283 -33.78 46.80 -4.65
N TYR A 284 -33.09 46.88 -5.78
CA TYR A 284 -33.16 45.89 -6.85
C TYR A 284 -31.75 45.49 -7.27
N LEU A 285 -31.43 44.20 -7.15
CA LEU A 285 -30.22 43.61 -7.75
C LEU A 285 -30.57 43.15 -9.17
N ILE A 286 -29.84 43.66 -10.16
CA ILE A 286 -29.99 43.24 -11.55
C ILE A 286 -28.75 42.42 -11.95
N VAL A 287 -29.01 41.20 -12.43
CA VAL A 287 -28.00 40.29 -12.97
C VAL A 287 -28.21 40.22 -14.47
N HIS A 288 -27.18 40.50 -15.27
CA HIS A 288 -27.23 40.32 -16.72
C HIS A 288 -25.97 39.61 -17.24
N ASN A 289 -26.13 38.87 -18.33
CA ASN A 289 -25.03 38.24 -19.06
C ASN A 289 -24.53 39.23 -20.14
N ASP A 290 -23.21 39.41 -20.24
CA ASP A 290 -22.58 40.37 -21.16
C ASP A 290 -21.74 39.69 -22.26
N SER A 291 -22.02 38.41 -22.57
CA SER A 291 -21.23 37.71 -23.59
C SER A 291 -21.59 38.18 -25.01
N GLU A 292 -20.74 39.06 -25.57
CA GLU A 292 -20.79 39.49 -26.97
C GLU A 292 -20.71 38.33 -27.99
N SER A 293 -20.37 37.11 -27.55
CA SER A 293 -20.21 35.92 -28.40
C SER A 293 -21.51 35.16 -28.70
N LEU A 294 -22.64 35.50 -28.09
CA LEU A 294 -23.95 34.92 -28.41
C LEU A 294 -24.76 35.91 -29.27
N SER A 295 -24.43 36.03 -30.56
CA SER A 295 -25.03 37.02 -31.46
C SER A 295 -26.55 36.89 -31.68
N ASP A 296 -27.18 35.80 -31.21
CA ASP A 296 -28.58 35.47 -31.49
C ASP A 296 -29.47 35.39 -30.23
N ALA A 297 -28.95 35.62 -29.01
CA ALA A 297 -29.75 35.66 -27.79
C ALA A 297 -29.86 37.10 -27.24
N PRO A 298 -31.06 37.67 -27.03
CA PRO A 298 -31.18 39.01 -26.47
C PRO A 298 -30.63 39.05 -25.03
N PRO A 299 -29.96 40.14 -24.62
CA PRO A 299 -29.57 40.33 -23.23
C PRO A 299 -30.83 40.30 -22.36
N PHE A 300 -30.75 39.68 -21.17
CA PHE A 300 -31.87 39.61 -20.24
C PHE A 300 -31.44 40.13 -18.85
N GLY A 301 -32.38 40.72 -18.11
CA GLY A 301 -32.16 41.25 -16.76
C GLY A 301 -33.24 40.81 -15.78
N TRP A 302 -32.89 40.59 -14.51
CA TRP A 302 -33.81 40.10 -13.46
C TRP A 302 -33.95 41.11 -12.32
N PHE A 303 -35.10 41.09 -11.63
CA PHE A 303 -35.30 41.83 -10.38
C PHE A 303 -35.43 40.85 -9.21
N MET A 304 -34.55 40.96 -8.22
CA MET A 304 -34.70 40.27 -6.95
C MET A 304 -35.32 41.20 -5.89
N PHE A 305 -36.38 40.76 -5.22
CA PHE A 305 -37.02 41.50 -4.12
C PHE A 305 -36.62 40.92 -2.77
N GLY A 306 -36.22 41.79 -1.84
CA GLY A 306 -36.10 41.45 -0.41
C GLY A 306 -34.75 40.90 0.03
N ALA A 307 -34.61 40.74 1.35
CA ALA A 307 -33.40 40.25 2.00
C ALA A 307 -33.45 38.72 2.16
N GLY A 308 -32.70 37.99 1.33
CA GLY A 308 -32.51 36.55 1.46
C GLY A 308 -31.26 36.07 0.70
N PRO A 309 -30.61 34.96 1.12
CA PRO A 309 -29.49 34.36 0.40
C PRO A 309 -29.89 33.89 -1.01
N VAL A 310 -28.99 34.08 -1.96
CA VAL A 310 -29.10 33.53 -3.33
C VAL A 310 -28.19 32.31 -3.40
N ARG A 311 -28.72 31.19 -3.90
CA ARG A 311 -27.99 29.94 -4.14
C ARG A 311 -27.68 29.83 -5.61
N ILE A 312 -26.41 29.63 -5.95
CA ILE A 312 -25.97 29.40 -7.32
C ILE A 312 -25.42 27.98 -7.35
N PHE A 313 -25.87 27.16 -8.30
CA PHE A 313 -25.32 25.83 -8.51
C PHE A 313 -25.37 25.48 -10.00
N GLU A 314 -24.40 24.71 -10.44
CA GLU A 314 -24.35 24.15 -11.78
C GLU A 314 -25.30 22.95 -11.84
N ALA A 315 -26.25 22.98 -12.77
CA ALA A 315 -27.12 21.84 -13.05
C ALA A 315 -26.36 20.80 -13.86
N ASN A 316 -26.83 19.54 -13.80
CA ASN A 316 -26.17 18.41 -14.45
C ASN A 316 -26.09 18.51 -15.99
N ASP A 317 -26.78 19.47 -16.61
CA ASP A 317 -26.70 19.78 -18.04
C ASP A 317 -25.68 20.89 -18.37
N GLY A 318 -24.86 21.31 -17.40
CA GLY A 318 -23.88 22.38 -17.53
C GLY A 318 -24.46 23.79 -17.46
N SER A 319 -25.78 23.94 -17.23
CA SER A 319 -26.40 25.25 -17.05
C SER A 319 -26.21 25.79 -15.63
N ILE A 320 -25.98 27.10 -15.49
CA ILE A 320 -25.97 27.74 -14.17
C ILE A 320 -27.42 27.96 -13.72
N GLN A 321 -27.81 27.38 -12.58
CA GLN A 321 -29.07 27.63 -11.91
C GLN A 321 -28.89 28.58 -10.71
N MET A 322 -29.70 29.64 -10.67
CA MET A 322 -29.75 30.57 -9.54
C MET A 322 -31.11 30.49 -8.85
N ASN A 323 -31.12 30.13 -7.57
CA ASN A 323 -32.32 30.05 -6.74
C ASN A 323 -32.30 31.09 -5.62
N ASP A 324 -33.40 31.80 -5.39
CA ASP A 324 -33.58 32.57 -4.16
C ASP A 324 -34.27 31.76 -3.04
N VAL A 325 -34.41 32.34 -1.85
CA VAL A 325 -35.09 31.72 -0.69
C VAL A 325 -36.57 31.42 -0.89
N HIS A 326 -37.18 31.94 -1.94
CA HIS A 326 -38.58 31.74 -2.28
C HIS A 326 -38.78 30.75 -3.44
N GLY A 327 -37.71 30.12 -3.93
CA GLY A 327 -37.76 29.09 -4.96
C GLY A 327 -37.82 29.64 -6.39
N TYR A 328 -37.45 30.90 -6.61
CA TYR A 328 -37.36 31.45 -7.96
C TYR A 328 -36.06 30.97 -8.63
N SER A 329 -36.16 30.19 -9.70
CA SER A 329 -35.01 29.66 -10.44
C SER A 329 -34.85 30.31 -11.82
N ALA A 330 -33.60 30.64 -12.18
CA ALA A 330 -33.19 31.03 -13.53
C ALA A 330 -32.26 29.98 -14.10
N GLN A 331 -32.45 29.57 -15.37
CA GLN A 331 -31.62 28.59 -16.05
C GLN A 331 -31.25 29.12 -17.44
N THR A 332 -29.96 29.16 -17.79
CA THR A 332 -29.50 29.47 -19.14
C THR A 332 -29.31 28.18 -19.93
N HIS A 333 -30.14 27.93 -20.94
CA HIS A 333 -30.08 26.70 -21.74
C HIS A 333 -29.36 26.98 -23.06
N ASP A 334 -28.22 26.32 -23.30
CA ASP A 334 -27.64 26.19 -24.64
C ASP A 334 -28.08 24.84 -25.23
N PRO A 335 -28.97 24.81 -26.23
CA PRO A 335 -29.44 23.56 -26.80
C PRO A 335 -28.40 22.83 -27.67
N TYR A 336 -27.17 23.34 -27.83
CA TYR A 336 -26.18 22.80 -28.79
C TYR A 336 -24.90 22.18 -28.18
N GLY A 337 -24.71 22.19 -26.85
CA GLY A 337 -23.67 21.39 -26.20
C GLY A 337 -22.22 21.72 -26.60
N HIS A 338 -21.90 22.97 -26.91
CA HIS A 338 -20.52 23.37 -27.22
C HIS A 338 -19.73 23.76 -25.94
N GLU A 339 -18.50 23.27 -25.80
CA GLU A 339 -17.58 23.50 -24.65
C GLU A 339 -17.08 24.95 -24.45
N SER A 340 -17.75 25.98 -24.99
CA SER A 340 -17.25 27.36 -24.99
C SER A 340 -17.51 28.17 -23.70
N TRP A 341 -17.96 27.53 -22.62
CA TRP A 341 -18.34 28.18 -21.35
C TRP A 341 -17.19 28.86 -20.58
N LYS A 342 -15.94 28.64 -20.98
CA LYS A 342 -14.72 29.11 -20.28
C LYS A 342 -14.54 30.63 -20.18
N ASN A 343 -15.48 31.45 -20.69
CA ASN A 343 -15.38 32.92 -20.69
C ASN A 343 -16.67 33.67 -20.35
N ASN A 344 -17.70 33.03 -19.80
CA ASN A 344 -18.95 33.74 -19.49
C ASN A 344 -18.76 34.75 -18.34
N ARG A 345 -18.91 36.04 -18.65
CA ARG A 345 -18.94 37.13 -17.67
C ARG A 345 -20.38 37.37 -17.25
N VAL A 346 -20.64 37.15 -15.96
CA VAL A 346 -21.88 37.59 -15.32
C VAL A 346 -21.63 38.94 -14.67
N THR A 347 -22.33 39.98 -15.12
CA THR A 347 -22.18 41.34 -14.62
C THR A 347 -23.34 41.67 -13.67
N TYR A 348 -22.99 42.17 -12.48
CA TYR A 348 -23.96 42.58 -11.47
C TYR A 348 -24.08 44.11 -11.46
N VAL A 349 -25.32 44.61 -11.53
CA VAL A 349 -25.62 46.03 -11.42
C VAL A 349 -26.56 46.24 -10.23
N TRP A 350 -26.09 47.00 -9.24
CA TRP A 350 -26.93 47.40 -8.11
C TRP A 350 -27.63 48.72 -8.44
N MET A 351 -28.97 48.71 -8.46
CA MET A 351 -29.77 49.91 -8.70
C MET A 351 -30.77 50.12 -7.55
N SER A 352 -30.86 51.36 -7.08
CA SER A 352 -31.92 51.78 -6.17
C SER A 352 -32.67 52.96 -6.77
N ALA A 353 -33.98 52.85 -6.90
CA ALA A 353 -34.84 53.95 -7.29
C ALA A 353 -36.16 53.84 -6.53
N GLU A 354 -36.86 54.97 -6.38
CA GLU A 354 -38.13 55.05 -5.65
C GLU A 354 -39.27 54.25 -6.30
N ASN A 355 -39.13 53.86 -7.58
CA ASN A 355 -40.12 53.09 -8.34
C ASN A 355 -39.44 52.13 -9.33
N LYS A 356 -39.95 50.88 -9.42
CA LYS A 356 -39.54 49.84 -10.39
C LYS A 356 -39.55 50.33 -11.84
N GLU A 357 -40.54 51.10 -12.24
CA GLU A 357 -40.70 51.61 -13.62
C GLU A 357 -39.52 52.51 -14.03
N ILE A 358 -38.89 53.20 -13.07
CA ILE A 358 -37.70 54.03 -13.30
C ILE A 358 -36.48 53.14 -13.56
N ILE A 359 -36.39 51.99 -12.87
CA ILE A 359 -35.29 51.05 -13.07
C ILE A 359 -35.46 50.28 -14.38
N GLU A 360 -36.69 49.84 -14.70
CA GLU A 360 -37.01 49.20 -15.98
C GLU A 360 -36.68 50.12 -17.16
N SER A 361 -37.15 51.37 -17.13
CA SER A 361 -36.84 52.36 -18.17
C SER A 361 -35.34 52.64 -18.29
N LYS A 362 -34.58 52.63 -17.18
CA LYS A 362 -33.14 52.92 -17.20
C LYS A 362 -32.29 51.72 -17.59
N PHE A 363 -32.73 50.52 -17.25
CA PHE A 363 -32.13 49.29 -17.73
C PHE A 363 -32.33 49.14 -19.23
N ASP A 364 -33.52 49.47 -19.73
CA ASP A 364 -33.83 49.51 -21.16
C ASP A 364 -33.04 50.63 -21.88
N ASP A 365 -32.77 51.76 -21.21
CA ASP A 365 -31.82 52.78 -21.74
C ASP A 365 -30.36 52.28 -21.78
N MET A 366 -29.94 51.45 -20.81
CA MET A 366 -28.57 50.91 -20.70
C MET A 366 -28.32 49.76 -21.67
N LEU A 367 -29.33 48.92 -21.92
CA LEU A 367 -29.31 47.76 -22.80
C LEU A 367 -30.60 47.74 -23.64
N PRO A 368 -30.70 48.56 -24.71
CA PRO A 368 -31.92 48.69 -25.51
C PRO A 368 -32.32 47.35 -26.13
N GLY A 369 -33.51 46.86 -25.78
CA GLY A 369 -34.07 45.61 -26.29
C GLY A 369 -33.94 44.39 -25.35
N ALA A 370 -33.48 44.58 -24.11
CA ALA A 370 -33.48 43.52 -23.11
C ALA A 370 -34.89 43.32 -22.52
N GLU A 371 -35.49 42.12 -22.66
CA GLU A 371 -36.74 41.79 -21.99
C GLU A 371 -36.51 41.58 -20.48
N VAL A 372 -37.11 42.42 -19.65
CA VAL A 372 -37.07 42.29 -18.19
C VAL A 372 -38.34 41.61 -17.70
N GLY A 373 -38.27 40.29 -17.48
CA GLY A 373 -39.39 39.48 -16.97
C GLY A 373 -39.39 39.36 -15.45
N ALA A 374 -40.58 39.33 -14.83
CA ALA A 374 -40.72 38.80 -13.47
C ALA A 374 -40.44 37.28 -13.50
N PRO A 375 -39.79 36.69 -12.47
CA PRO A 375 -39.50 35.27 -12.49
C PRO A 375 -40.79 34.48 -12.67
N GLN A 376 -40.83 33.60 -13.67
CA GLN A 376 -41.99 32.76 -13.90
C GLN A 376 -42.17 31.86 -12.68
N HIS A 377 -43.29 32.00 -11.98
CA HIS A 377 -43.70 31.06 -10.93
C HIS A 377 -43.82 29.67 -11.56
N GLN A 378 -42.86 28.79 -11.27
CA GLN A 378 -42.99 27.37 -11.58
C GLN A 378 -43.88 26.77 -10.49
N ASN A 379 -45.15 26.53 -10.79
CA ASN A 379 -46.12 26.03 -9.80
C ASN A 379 -46.08 24.50 -9.66
N ILE A 380 -45.08 23.81 -10.23
CA ILE A 380 -44.95 22.35 -10.22
C ILE A 380 -43.48 22.03 -9.90
N GLU A 381 -43.24 21.41 -8.75
CA GLU A 381 -41.94 20.91 -8.30
C GLU A 381 -42.04 19.39 -8.09
N PHE A 382 -41.15 18.61 -8.72
CA PHE A 382 -41.04 17.18 -8.45
C PHE A 382 -40.26 16.96 -7.16
N VAL A 383 -40.89 16.32 -6.19
CA VAL A 383 -40.23 15.83 -4.97
C VAL A 383 -39.72 14.40 -5.20
N SER A 384 -40.47 13.58 -5.94
CA SER A 384 -40.07 12.24 -6.42
C SER A 384 -40.83 11.90 -7.72
N PRO A 385 -40.24 11.20 -8.70
CA PRO A 385 -38.84 10.78 -8.76
C PRO A 385 -37.90 11.97 -8.99
N ILE A 386 -36.70 11.90 -8.44
CA ILE A 386 -35.62 12.85 -8.73
C ILE A 386 -34.88 12.43 -10.02
N ASN A 387 -34.30 13.39 -10.74
CA ASN A 387 -33.48 13.12 -11.93
C ASN A 387 -32.39 12.07 -11.63
N GLY A 388 -32.22 11.13 -12.57
CA GLY A 388 -31.19 10.10 -12.55
C GLY A 388 -31.44 8.93 -11.58
N LEU A 389 -32.71 8.62 -11.29
CA LEU A 389 -33.10 7.38 -10.61
C LEU A 389 -33.19 6.22 -11.60
N ASN A 390 -32.73 5.07 -11.14
CA ASN A 390 -32.89 3.80 -11.83
C ASN A 390 -33.92 2.94 -11.10
N PHE A 391 -34.87 2.46 -11.89
CA PHE A 391 -35.91 1.56 -11.46
C PHE A 391 -35.70 0.18 -12.09
N VAL A 392 -36.00 -0.86 -11.32
CA VAL A 392 -36.00 -2.26 -11.75
C VAL A 392 -37.36 -2.88 -11.49
N ALA A 393 -37.58 -4.08 -12.03
CA ALA A 393 -38.81 -4.82 -11.77
C ALA A 393 -39.00 -5.05 -10.25
N GLY A 394 -40.19 -4.71 -9.75
CA GLY A 394 -40.55 -4.73 -8.33
C GLY A 394 -40.49 -3.36 -7.66
N ASP A 395 -39.73 -2.40 -8.21
CA ASP A 395 -39.67 -1.07 -7.62
C ASP A 395 -40.99 -0.34 -7.74
N VAL A 396 -41.22 0.51 -6.74
CA VAL A 396 -42.37 1.40 -6.70
C VAL A 396 -41.92 2.83 -6.99
N LEU A 397 -42.40 3.38 -8.10
CA LEU A 397 -42.32 4.80 -8.38
C LEU A 397 -43.32 5.54 -7.50
N HIS A 398 -42.81 6.24 -6.50
CA HIS A 398 -43.56 7.25 -5.75
C HIS A 398 -43.48 8.58 -6.50
N ILE A 399 -44.64 9.15 -6.79
CA ILE A 399 -44.74 10.44 -7.47
C ILE A 399 -45.27 11.46 -6.47
N ASP A 400 -44.37 12.31 -6.01
CA ASP A 400 -44.66 13.38 -5.07
C ASP A 400 -44.47 14.70 -5.80
N ILE A 401 -45.55 15.45 -5.98
CA ILE A 401 -45.54 16.72 -6.71
C ILE A 401 -45.97 17.82 -5.75
N LYS A 402 -45.11 18.80 -5.53
CA LYS A 402 -45.48 19.99 -4.77
C LYS A 402 -45.98 21.06 -5.73
N SER A 403 -47.22 21.52 -5.53
CA SER A 403 -47.79 22.60 -6.31
C SER A 403 -48.27 23.72 -5.42
N LEU A 404 -47.56 24.85 -5.47
CA LEU A 404 -47.84 25.98 -4.58
C LEU A 404 -49.01 26.86 -5.03
N ASN A 405 -49.54 26.68 -6.24
CA ASN A 405 -50.80 27.27 -6.77
C ASN A 405 -51.03 26.77 -8.22
N PRO A 406 -51.66 25.62 -8.46
CA PRO A 406 -51.81 25.08 -9.82
C PRO A 406 -52.68 26.00 -10.70
N VAL A 407 -52.20 26.33 -11.90
CA VAL A 407 -52.93 27.15 -12.89
C VAL A 407 -53.80 26.22 -13.74
N GLY A 408 -54.75 25.53 -13.11
CA GLY A 408 -55.63 24.55 -13.76
C GLY A 408 -55.62 23.17 -13.10
N GLU A 409 -56.38 22.23 -13.67
CA GLU A 409 -56.37 20.84 -13.22
C GLU A 409 -54.98 20.23 -13.50
N LEU A 410 -54.40 19.60 -12.48
CA LEU A 410 -53.14 18.89 -12.59
C LEU A 410 -53.39 17.52 -13.23
N SER A 411 -52.63 17.17 -14.24
CA SER A 411 -52.57 15.81 -14.79
C SER A 411 -51.13 15.32 -14.78
N ALA A 412 -50.97 14.01 -14.57
CA ALA A 412 -49.68 13.34 -14.63
C ALA A 412 -49.79 12.12 -15.56
N GLU A 413 -48.76 11.90 -16.37
CA GLU A 413 -48.68 10.79 -17.32
C GLU A 413 -47.25 10.25 -17.35
N LEU A 414 -47.11 8.93 -17.30
CA LEU A 414 -45.85 8.25 -17.60
C LEU A 414 -45.74 8.01 -19.10
N ILE A 415 -44.60 8.38 -19.65
CA ILE A 415 -44.22 8.16 -21.05
C ILE A 415 -43.20 7.03 -21.05
N LYS A 416 -43.56 5.90 -21.67
CA LYS A 416 -42.67 4.75 -21.83
C LYS A 416 -41.62 5.01 -22.92
N PRO A 417 -40.53 4.22 -22.98
CA PRO A 417 -39.52 4.30 -24.04
C PRO A 417 -40.11 4.21 -25.46
N ASP A 418 -41.15 3.39 -25.64
CA ASP A 418 -41.88 3.22 -26.90
C ASP A 418 -42.88 4.36 -27.21
N GLN A 419 -42.86 5.44 -26.42
CA GLN A 419 -43.74 6.61 -26.48
C GLN A 419 -45.21 6.34 -26.10
N SER A 420 -45.54 5.15 -25.58
CA SER A 420 -46.88 4.91 -25.03
C SER A 420 -47.10 5.71 -23.73
N LEU A 421 -48.33 6.23 -23.56
CA LEU A 421 -48.71 7.07 -22.42
C LEU A 421 -49.54 6.26 -21.42
N VAL A 422 -49.19 6.37 -20.14
CA VAL A 422 -49.94 5.80 -19.03
C VAL A 422 -50.42 6.95 -18.13
N PRO A 423 -51.73 7.25 -18.12
CA PRO A 423 -52.26 8.29 -17.24
C PRO A 423 -52.15 7.88 -15.77
N MET A 424 -51.77 8.83 -14.92
CA MET A 424 -51.60 8.64 -13.48
C MET A 424 -52.70 9.39 -12.72
N THR A 425 -53.34 8.71 -11.77
CA THR A 425 -54.33 9.33 -10.89
C THR A 425 -53.62 10.16 -9.81
N LEU A 426 -53.91 11.45 -9.72
CA LEU A 426 -53.40 12.33 -8.66
C LEU A 426 -54.39 12.38 -7.49
N VAL A 427 -53.90 12.11 -6.28
CA VAL A 427 -54.63 12.19 -5.02
C VAL A 427 -54.08 13.37 -4.21
N GLY A 428 -54.93 14.36 -3.92
CA GLY A 428 -54.52 15.53 -3.16
C GLY A 428 -54.28 15.22 -1.68
N THR A 429 -53.23 15.82 -1.11
CA THR A 429 -52.96 15.81 0.34
C THR A 429 -53.14 17.22 0.95
N ASP A 430 -53.33 17.28 2.26
CA ASP A 430 -53.74 18.49 3.00
C ASP A 430 -52.69 19.64 3.06
N GLN A 431 -51.61 19.62 2.27
CA GLN A 431 -50.55 20.64 2.30
C GLN A 431 -50.01 21.09 0.94
N GLY A 432 -50.77 20.94 -0.15
CA GLY A 432 -50.33 21.36 -1.49
C GLY A 432 -49.31 20.41 -2.14
N THR A 433 -49.05 19.26 -1.52
CA THR A 433 -48.40 18.11 -2.16
C THR A 433 -49.48 17.22 -2.74
N LEU A 434 -49.39 16.85 -4.02
CA LEU A 434 -50.19 15.81 -4.63
C LEU A 434 -49.35 14.53 -4.68
N LEU A 435 -49.97 13.41 -4.31
CA LEU A 435 -49.40 12.08 -4.48
C LEU A 435 -50.07 11.45 -5.70
N ALA A 436 -49.31 10.94 -6.67
CA ALA A 436 -49.92 10.06 -7.67
C ALA A 436 -50.07 8.64 -7.10
N GLU A 437 -50.96 7.86 -7.71
CA GLU A 437 -50.94 6.40 -7.53
C GLU A 437 -49.52 5.87 -7.81
N ALA A 438 -49.01 5.08 -6.87
CA ALA A 438 -47.72 4.42 -6.99
C ALA A 438 -47.72 3.51 -8.23
N TRP A 439 -46.66 3.59 -9.03
CA TRP A 439 -46.46 2.67 -10.16
C TRP A 439 -45.43 1.61 -9.81
N THR A 440 -45.83 0.33 -9.80
CA THR A 440 -44.90 -0.78 -9.59
C THR A 440 -44.40 -1.30 -10.93
N PHE A 441 -43.10 -1.21 -11.18
CA PHE A 441 -42.50 -1.74 -12.40
C PHE A 441 -42.55 -3.26 -12.41
N SER A 442 -42.93 -3.84 -13.55
CA SER A 442 -42.96 -5.28 -13.77
C SER A 442 -41.81 -5.72 -14.68
N ALA A 443 -41.47 -7.00 -14.67
CA ALA A 443 -40.49 -7.55 -15.62
C ALA A 443 -40.92 -7.43 -17.09
N SER A 444 -42.20 -7.14 -17.35
CA SER A 444 -42.73 -6.88 -18.69
C SER A 444 -42.69 -5.42 -19.12
N ASP A 445 -42.35 -4.50 -18.22
CA ASP A 445 -42.23 -3.08 -18.58
C ASP A 445 -40.99 -2.85 -19.46
N PRO A 446 -41.12 -2.02 -20.52
CA PRO A 446 -40.00 -1.76 -21.42
C PRO A 446 -38.83 -1.10 -20.71
N LEU A 447 -37.62 -1.64 -20.93
CA LEU A 447 -36.37 -1.06 -20.45
C LEU A 447 -36.03 0.22 -21.23
N GLY A 448 -35.29 1.13 -20.59
CA GLY A 448 -34.80 2.39 -21.15
C GLY A 448 -35.35 3.63 -20.45
N ALA A 449 -35.26 4.78 -21.12
CA ALA A 449 -35.65 6.06 -20.55
C ALA A 449 -37.18 6.24 -20.52
N TRP A 450 -37.70 6.37 -19.30
CA TRP A 450 -39.08 6.77 -19.02
C TRP A 450 -39.14 8.25 -18.67
N LYS A 451 -40.30 8.87 -18.90
CA LYS A 451 -40.53 10.26 -18.52
C LYS A 451 -41.84 10.39 -17.77
N LEU A 452 -41.83 11.08 -16.64
CA LEU A 452 -43.03 11.56 -15.97
C LEU A 452 -43.33 12.97 -16.46
N ARG A 453 -44.43 13.12 -17.19
CA ARG A 453 -44.97 14.41 -17.59
C ARG A 453 -46.05 14.84 -16.60
N VAL A 454 -45.94 16.05 -16.07
CA VAL A 454 -46.98 16.69 -15.25
C VAL A 454 -47.39 17.99 -15.92
N THR A 455 -48.70 18.19 -16.11
CA THR A 455 -49.23 19.42 -16.69
C THR A 455 -50.21 20.11 -15.73
N SER A 456 -50.15 21.44 -15.66
CA SER A 456 -51.13 22.30 -14.97
C SER A 456 -51.47 23.47 -15.87
N GLY A 457 -52.63 23.40 -16.54
CA GLY A 457 -53.00 24.36 -17.58
C GLY A 457 -52.01 24.34 -18.75
N ALA A 458 -51.32 25.45 -18.98
CA ALA A 458 -50.28 25.57 -20.02
C ALA A 458 -48.86 25.23 -19.51
N GLN A 459 -48.69 24.99 -18.21
CA GLN A 459 -47.39 24.62 -17.64
C GLN A 459 -47.18 23.12 -17.79
N GLU A 460 -46.02 22.72 -18.34
CA GLU A 460 -45.58 21.33 -18.47
C GLU A 460 -44.24 21.16 -17.76
N ARG A 461 -44.10 20.06 -17.03
CA ARG A 461 -42.85 19.62 -16.42
C ARG A 461 -42.62 18.16 -16.77
N ILE A 462 -41.41 17.85 -17.18
CA ILE A 462 -41.00 16.50 -17.56
C ILE A 462 -39.82 16.11 -16.69
N GLN A 463 -39.89 14.91 -16.14
CA GLN A 463 -38.89 14.32 -15.26
C GLN A 463 -38.50 12.95 -15.81
N SER A 464 -37.24 12.79 -16.19
CA SER A 464 -36.74 11.54 -16.76
C SER A 464 -36.16 10.62 -15.68
N PHE A 465 -36.29 9.32 -15.88
CA PHE A 465 -35.67 8.27 -15.09
C PHE A 465 -35.53 7.02 -15.97
N ASP A 466 -34.66 6.09 -15.61
CA ASP A 466 -34.43 4.88 -16.39
C ASP A 466 -35.07 3.67 -15.71
N VAL A 467 -35.68 2.79 -16.52
CA VAL A 467 -36.04 1.44 -16.10
C VAL A 467 -35.01 0.50 -16.69
N ILE A 468 -34.22 -0.13 -15.84
CA ILE A 468 -33.18 -1.07 -16.23
C ILE A 468 -33.61 -2.50 -15.91
N GLY A 469 -32.93 -3.49 -16.50
CA GLY A 469 -33.13 -4.90 -16.12
C GLY A 469 -32.76 -5.14 -14.65
N ASN A 470 -32.73 -6.39 -14.19
CA ASN A 470 -31.97 -6.68 -12.97
C ASN A 470 -30.53 -7.05 -13.38
N PRO A 471 -29.57 -6.12 -13.33
CA PRO A 471 -28.18 -6.44 -13.65
C PRO A 471 -27.42 -7.04 -12.47
N HIS A 472 -28.02 -7.21 -11.29
CA HIS A 472 -27.33 -7.58 -10.05
C HIS A 472 -27.81 -8.94 -9.50
N PRO A 473 -26.94 -9.74 -8.86
CA PRO A 473 -25.49 -9.54 -8.67
C PRO A 473 -24.71 -9.55 -9.98
N ARG A 474 -23.53 -8.90 -10.01
CA ARG A 474 -22.67 -8.92 -11.20
C ARG A 474 -21.18 -8.88 -10.98
N LEU A 475 -20.71 -8.48 -9.79
CA LEU A 475 -19.27 -8.34 -9.57
C LEU A 475 -18.54 -9.65 -9.88
N PHE A 476 -18.94 -10.75 -9.21
CA PHE A 476 -18.30 -12.06 -9.32
C PHE A 476 -19.17 -13.16 -9.93
N PHE A 477 -20.47 -12.94 -10.05
CA PHE A 477 -21.43 -13.88 -10.64
C PHE A 477 -22.68 -13.11 -11.05
N GLY A 478 -23.39 -13.63 -12.05
CA GLY A 478 -24.63 -13.03 -12.55
C GLY A 478 -25.87 -13.56 -11.82
N PRO A 479 -27.06 -12.98 -12.06
CA PRO A 479 -28.31 -13.49 -11.50
C PRO A 479 -28.61 -14.95 -11.88
N ALA A 480 -28.11 -15.40 -13.04
CA ALA A 480 -28.27 -16.76 -13.53
C ALA A 480 -27.47 -17.81 -12.73
N ASP A 481 -26.37 -17.40 -12.09
CA ASP A 481 -25.49 -18.30 -11.34
C ASP A 481 -25.98 -18.53 -9.91
N LEU A 482 -26.81 -17.60 -9.39
CA LEU A 482 -27.21 -17.55 -7.99
C LEU A 482 -27.84 -18.86 -7.49
N ALA A 483 -28.72 -19.48 -8.27
CA ALA A 483 -29.37 -20.73 -7.88
C ALA A 483 -28.36 -21.89 -7.72
N SER A 484 -27.33 -21.93 -8.56
CA SER A 484 -26.26 -22.94 -8.47
C SER A 484 -25.38 -22.69 -7.25
N LEU A 485 -25.00 -21.42 -7.01
CA LEU A 485 -24.20 -21.03 -5.85
C LEU A 485 -24.96 -21.27 -4.53
N GLN A 486 -26.26 -21.00 -4.48
CA GLN A 486 -27.10 -21.31 -3.32
C GLN A 486 -27.18 -22.82 -3.04
N ALA A 487 -27.16 -23.66 -4.07
CA ALA A 487 -27.17 -25.11 -3.91
C ALA A 487 -25.85 -25.66 -3.36
N ARG A 488 -24.72 -24.95 -3.50
CA ARG A 488 -23.40 -25.41 -3.01
C ARG A 488 -23.38 -25.67 -1.51
N LYS A 489 -24.06 -24.87 -0.69
CA LYS A 489 -24.12 -25.04 0.78
C LYS A 489 -24.67 -26.40 1.23
N ASP A 490 -25.45 -27.06 0.38
CA ASP A 490 -26.05 -28.37 0.65
C ASP A 490 -25.22 -29.52 0.03
N GLN A 491 -24.12 -29.21 -0.67
CA GLN A 491 -23.23 -30.19 -1.27
C GLN A 491 -22.14 -30.62 -0.29
N PRO A 492 -21.83 -31.93 -0.18
CA PRO A 492 -20.82 -32.44 0.75
C PRO A 492 -19.45 -31.76 0.66
N ALA A 493 -19.01 -31.39 -0.55
CA ALA A 493 -17.73 -30.74 -0.79
C ALA A 493 -17.60 -29.36 -0.13
N TYR A 494 -18.72 -28.67 0.14
CA TYR A 494 -18.73 -27.32 0.73
C TYR A 494 -19.20 -27.30 2.19
N ASN A 495 -19.59 -28.43 2.78
CA ASN A 495 -20.19 -28.48 4.12
C ASN A 495 -19.31 -27.83 5.20
N ALA A 496 -18.02 -28.18 5.25
CA ALA A 496 -17.09 -27.65 6.24
C ALA A 496 -16.93 -26.13 6.10
N ARG A 497 -16.81 -25.67 4.84
CA ARG A 497 -16.59 -24.27 4.47
C ARG A 497 -17.82 -23.41 4.76
N TRP A 498 -18.98 -23.88 4.34
CA TRP A 498 -20.25 -23.25 4.71
C TRP A 498 -20.42 -23.18 6.23
N GLY A 499 -20.04 -24.24 6.96
CA GLY A 499 -20.02 -24.23 8.42
C GLY A 499 -19.10 -23.15 9.02
N ALA A 500 -17.91 -22.95 8.45
CA ALA A 500 -16.97 -21.90 8.86
C ALA A 500 -17.52 -20.48 8.55
N MET A 501 -18.06 -20.26 7.36
CA MET A 501 -18.72 -19.00 6.98
C MET A 501 -19.87 -18.67 7.92
N LEU A 502 -20.72 -19.65 8.22
CA LEU A 502 -21.82 -19.50 9.19
C LEU A 502 -21.29 -19.20 10.60
N ALA A 503 -20.18 -19.83 11.03
CA ALA A 503 -19.59 -19.55 12.33
C ALA A 503 -19.08 -18.10 12.41
N ILE A 504 -18.45 -17.58 11.34
CA ILE A 504 -18.02 -16.18 11.27
C ILE A 504 -19.25 -15.25 11.33
N ALA A 505 -20.30 -15.55 10.57
CA ALA A 505 -21.54 -14.77 10.54
C ALA A 505 -22.27 -14.77 11.90
N ASN A 506 -22.35 -15.92 12.57
CA ASN A 506 -22.97 -16.07 13.88
C ASN A 506 -22.18 -15.39 15.01
N ASN A 507 -20.86 -15.27 14.85
CA ASN A 507 -19.97 -14.58 15.79
C ASN A 507 -19.71 -13.12 15.40
N PHE A 508 -20.44 -12.57 14.43
CA PHE A 508 -20.43 -11.14 14.15
C PHE A 508 -21.02 -10.43 15.39
N GLY A 509 -20.20 -9.60 16.04
CA GLY A 509 -20.58 -8.96 17.31
C GLY A 509 -21.89 -8.18 17.21
N PRO A 510 -22.62 -7.96 18.31
CA PRO A 510 -23.94 -7.33 18.28
C PRO A 510 -23.92 -5.87 17.80
N SER A 511 -22.76 -5.22 17.82
CA SER A 511 -22.59 -3.88 17.28
C SER A 511 -21.64 -3.88 16.10
N CYS A 512 -21.91 -2.94 15.21
CA CYS A 512 -21.13 -2.67 14.01
C CYS A 512 -19.81 -1.92 14.34
N LEU A 513 -19.66 -1.42 15.59
CA LEU A 513 -18.61 -0.47 16.01
C LEU A 513 -17.87 -0.79 17.32
N ASP A 514 -18.28 -1.77 18.14
CA ASP A 514 -17.64 -1.93 19.48
C ASP A 514 -16.16 -2.32 19.42
N ASP A 515 -15.64 -2.67 18.23
CA ASP A 515 -14.24 -3.01 18.00
C ASP A 515 -13.42 -1.93 17.28
N VAL A 516 -13.94 -0.70 17.07
CA VAL A 516 -13.18 0.39 16.40
C VAL A 516 -11.99 0.86 17.24
N GLY A 517 -11.89 0.40 18.50
CA GLY A 517 -10.72 0.56 19.35
C GLY A 517 -9.61 -0.48 19.14
N SER A 518 -9.89 -1.60 18.45
CA SER A 518 -8.87 -2.57 18.05
C SER A 518 -8.38 -2.26 16.64
N TYR A 519 -7.06 -2.36 16.43
CA TYR A 519 -6.30 -1.74 15.36
C TYR A 519 -6.64 -2.19 13.91
N ASP A 520 -7.67 -3.01 13.67
CA ASP A 520 -7.88 -3.63 12.37
C ASP A 520 -9.33 -3.65 11.84
N GLU A 521 -9.77 -2.50 11.31
CA GLU A 521 -11.04 -2.35 10.61
C GLU A 521 -11.19 -3.26 9.36
N ARG A 522 -10.09 -3.84 8.84
CA ARG A 522 -10.14 -4.73 7.67
C ARG A 522 -10.93 -6.00 7.99
N LEU A 523 -10.67 -6.59 9.16
CA LEU A 523 -11.38 -7.79 9.62
C LEU A 523 -12.88 -7.57 9.72
N TYR A 524 -13.29 -6.36 10.09
CA TYR A 524 -14.72 -6.02 10.13
C TYR A 524 -15.33 -6.01 8.73
N ALA A 525 -14.66 -5.38 7.77
CA ALA A 525 -15.11 -5.33 6.39
C ALA A 525 -15.20 -6.74 5.78
N ASP A 526 -14.21 -7.59 6.02
CA ASP A 526 -14.19 -8.97 5.52
C ASP A 526 -15.34 -9.79 6.13
N LYS A 527 -15.60 -9.62 7.42
CA LYS A 527 -16.77 -10.23 8.08
C LYS A 527 -18.08 -9.72 7.49
N LEU A 528 -18.19 -8.43 7.12
CA LEU A 528 -19.40 -7.86 6.56
C LEU A 528 -19.69 -8.45 5.17
N ALA A 529 -18.65 -8.62 4.35
CA ALA A 529 -18.76 -9.33 3.09
C ALA A 529 -19.17 -10.80 3.31
N ASN A 530 -18.54 -11.52 4.26
CA ASN A 530 -18.96 -12.89 4.59
C ASN A 530 -20.43 -12.96 5.05
N LEU A 531 -20.86 -12.05 5.92
CA LEU A 531 -22.24 -11.97 6.41
C LEU A 531 -23.22 -11.75 5.25
N GLY A 532 -22.86 -10.87 4.31
CA GLY A 532 -23.62 -10.62 3.09
C GLY A 532 -23.74 -11.85 2.20
N LEU A 533 -22.64 -12.57 1.98
CA LEU A 533 -22.66 -13.77 1.14
C LEU A 533 -23.49 -14.88 1.79
N VAL A 534 -23.34 -15.10 3.11
CA VAL A 534 -24.14 -16.07 3.86
C VAL A 534 -25.63 -15.76 3.73
N GLN A 535 -26.03 -14.52 3.96
CA GLN A 535 -27.43 -14.11 3.87
C GLN A 535 -27.99 -14.23 2.44
N LEU A 536 -27.17 -13.99 1.41
CA LEU A 536 -27.55 -14.17 0.01
C LEU A 536 -27.69 -15.65 -0.36
N MET A 537 -26.77 -16.50 0.10
CA MET A 537 -26.77 -17.94 -0.18
C MET A 537 -27.87 -18.70 0.58
N ASP A 538 -28.23 -18.23 1.76
CA ASP A 538 -29.32 -18.77 2.57
C ASP A 538 -30.19 -17.66 3.15
N PRO A 539 -31.24 -17.22 2.42
CA PRO A 539 -32.14 -16.18 2.88
C PRO A 539 -32.89 -16.51 4.19
N SER A 540 -32.86 -17.77 4.67
CA SER A 540 -33.48 -18.15 5.93
C SER A 540 -32.64 -17.79 7.17
N GLN A 541 -31.38 -17.42 6.98
CA GLN A 541 -30.53 -16.91 8.05
C GLN A 541 -31.08 -15.59 8.60
N SER A 542 -30.87 -15.36 9.90
CA SER A 542 -31.39 -14.18 10.61
C SER A 542 -30.42 -12.98 10.59
N HIS A 543 -29.50 -12.95 9.62
CA HIS A 543 -28.42 -11.97 9.59
C HIS A 543 -28.80 -10.68 8.86
N TYR A 544 -29.89 -10.68 8.09
CA TYR A 544 -30.27 -9.58 7.20
C TYR A 544 -30.34 -8.20 7.89
N GLU A 545 -31.13 -8.07 8.96
CA GLU A 545 -31.31 -6.78 9.64
C GLU A 545 -29.99 -6.27 10.23
N HIS A 546 -29.21 -7.18 10.80
CA HIS A 546 -27.92 -6.85 11.40
C HIS A 546 -26.89 -6.45 10.34
N MET A 547 -26.79 -7.21 9.25
CA MET A 547 -25.97 -6.90 8.08
C MET A 547 -26.30 -5.52 7.51
N MET A 548 -27.59 -5.21 7.33
CA MET A 548 -28.02 -3.92 6.81
C MET A 548 -27.69 -2.78 7.77
N ALA A 549 -27.89 -2.96 9.08
CA ALA A 549 -27.47 -1.98 10.08
C ALA A 549 -25.96 -1.70 9.98
N CYS A 550 -25.15 -2.74 9.84
CA CYS A 550 -23.70 -2.66 9.71
C CYS A 550 -23.22 -2.07 8.39
N PHE A 551 -23.93 -2.33 7.29
CA PHE A 551 -23.70 -1.70 6.00
C PHE A 551 -23.91 -0.17 6.09
N TRP A 552 -25.05 0.26 6.62
CA TRP A 552 -25.38 1.69 6.72
C TRP A 552 -24.46 2.42 7.69
N ASP A 553 -24.19 1.83 8.85
CA ASP A 553 -23.27 2.37 9.84
C ASP A 553 -21.87 2.63 9.26
N ARG A 554 -21.32 1.69 8.48
CA ARG A 554 -20.02 1.88 7.81
C ARG A 554 -20.07 2.85 6.65
N LEU A 555 -21.13 2.84 5.85
CA LEU A 555 -21.30 3.83 4.79
C LEU A 555 -21.36 5.26 5.36
N GLU A 556 -21.96 5.42 6.54
CA GLU A 556 -22.13 6.70 7.25
C GLU A 556 -20.97 7.06 8.18
N HIS A 557 -19.93 6.23 8.23
CA HIS A 557 -18.78 6.45 9.11
C HIS A 557 -18.16 7.85 8.88
N ALA A 558 -18.06 8.64 9.95
CA ALA A 558 -17.71 10.05 9.84
C ALA A 558 -16.27 10.30 9.34
N THR A 559 -15.36 9.34 9.56
CA THR A 559 -13.91 9.52 9.41
C THR A 559 -13.27 8.63 8.34
N TRP A 560 -13.91 8.50 7.17
CA TRP A 560 -13.29 7.85 5.99
C TRP A 560 -11.88 8.36 5.64
N ASN A 561 -11.56 9.60 6.00
CA ASN A 561 -10.25 10.20 5.77
C ASN A 561 -9.17 9.71 6.75
N ASP A 562 -9.56 9.20 7.92
CA ASP A 562 -8.62 8.74 8.95
C ASP A 562 -8.19 7.28 8.71
N PHE A 563 -8.89 6.57 7.84
CA PHE A 563 -8.54 5.21 7.42
C PHE A 563 -7.24 5.23 6.61
N GLY A 564 -6.33 4.32 6.95
CA GLY A 564 -5.22 3.96 6.07
C GLY A 564 -5.72 3.34 4.76
N THR A 565 -4.85 3.28 3.76
CA THR A 565 -5.16 2.77 2.41
C THR A 565 -5.82 1.39 2.45
N LEU A 566 -5.29 0.45 3.25
CA LEU A 566 -5.83 -0.91 3.34
C LEU A 566 -7.20 -0.96 4.04
N GLN A 567 -7.36 -0.28 5.18
CA GLN A 567 -8.66 -0.23 5.89
C GLN A 567 -9.76 0.32 4.98
N ARG A 568 -9.43 1.40 4.25
CA ARG A 568 -10.36 2.02 3.29
C ARG A 568 -10.69 1.07 2.14
N ALA A 569 -9.69 0.41 1.56
CA ALA A 569 -9.88 -0.54 0.47
C ALA A 569 -10.80 -1.70 0.86
N HIS A 570 -10.50 -2.40 1.96
CA HIS A 570 -11.33 -3.50 2.45
C HIS A 570 -12.78 -3.04 2.71
N THR A 571 -12.97 -1.90 3.40
CA THR A 571 -14.32 -1.38 3.71
C THR A 571 -15.09 -1.03 2.45
N MET A 572 -14.47 -0.34 1.49
CA MET A 572 -15.10 -0.02 0.20
C MET A 572 -15.47 -1.28 -0.56
N SER A 573 -14.58 -2.27 -0.60
CA SER A 573 -14.82 -3.57 -1.24
C SER A 573 -16.01 -4.31 -0.63
N ALA A 574 -16.12 -4.35 0.70
CA ALA A 574 -17.25 -4.99 1.38
C ALA A 574 -18.58 -4.27 1.09
N LEU A 575 -18.58 -2.93 1.14
CA LEU A 575 -19.78 -2.14 0.83
C LEU A 575 -20.20 -2.31 -0.64
N ALA A 576 -19.27 -2.31 -1.59
CA ALA A 576 -19.57 -2.54 -3.00
C ALA A 576 -20.17 -3.94 -3.24
N GLN A 577 -19.66 -4.97 -2.55
CA GLN A 577 -20.18 -6.34 -2.64
C GLN A 577 -21.59 -6.47 -2.04
N VAL A 578 -21.83 -5.94 -0.83
CA VAL A 578 -23.17 -5.97 -0.23
C VAL A 578 -24.16 -5.16 -1.06
N TYR A 579 -23.74 -4.03 -1.63
CA TYR A 579 -24.56 -3.28 -2.58
C TYR A 579 -24.94 -4.13 -3.81
N ASP A 580 -23.95 -4.77 -4.44
CA ASP A 580 -24.16 -5.63 -5.61
C ASP A 580 -25.10 -6.80 -5.31
N TRP A 581 -24.94 -7.44 -4.14
CA TRP A 581 -25.72 -8.62 -3.78
C TRP A 581 -27.15 -8.32 -3.35
N PHE A 582 -27.37 -7.20 -2.69
CA PHE A 582 -28.68 -6.79 -2.16
C PHE A 582 -29.26 -5.59 -2.90
N TYR A 583 -28.83 -5.35 -4.15
CA TYR A 583 -29.27 -4.23 -4.98
C TYR A 583 -30.81 -4.07 -5.04
N LEU A 584 -31.53 -5.18 -5.14
CA LEU A 584 -33.00 -5.19 -5.22
C LEU A 584 -33.69 -4.86 -3.90
N ASP A 585 -32.97 -4.94 -2.78
CA ASP A 585 -33.52 -4.64 -1.46
C ASP A 585 -33.43 -3.15 -1.11
N PHE A 586 -32.58 -2.42 -1.83
CA PHE A 586 -32.49 -0.97 -1.72
C PHE A 586 -33.55 -0.30 -2.57
N THR A 587 -34.26 0.66 -1.98
CA THR A 587 -35.13 1.55 -2.75
C THR A 587 -34.31 2.37 -3.77
N PRO A 588 -34.93 2.86 -4.85
CA PRO A 588 -34.24 3.73 -5.82
C PRO A 588 -33.49 4.91 -5.18
N ASN A 589 -34.06 5.51 -4.12
CA ASN A 589 -33.42 6.60 -3.38
C ASN A 589 -32.20 6.12 -2.58
N GLN A 590 -32.30 4.98 -1.90
CA GLN A 590 -31.17 4.39 -1.19
C GLN A 590 -30.05 4.03 -2.17
N ARG A 591 -30.36 3.45 -3.34
CA ARG A 591 -29.34 3.16 -4.36
C ARG A 591 -28.62 4.42 -4.84
N LYS A 592 -29.36 5.50 -5.08
CA LYS A 592 -28.76 6.80 -5.42
C LYS A 592 -27.90 7.36 -4.28
N GLU A 593 -28.34 7.24 -3.03
CA GLU A 593 -27.58 7.69 -1.87
C GLU A 593 -26.27 6.90 -1.69
N ILE A 594 -26.35 5.57 -1.73
CA ILE A 594 -25.20 4.66 -1.64
C ILE A 594 -24.20 5.00 -2.73
N ARG A 595 -24.66 5.07 -3.98
CA ARG A 595 -23.83 5.46 -5.12
C ARG A 595 -23.15 6.79 -4.90
N SER A 596 -23.90 7.83 -4.55
CA SER A 596 -23.34 9.17 -4.35
C SER A 596 -22.27 9.20 -3.26
N LYS A 597 -22.54 8.56 -2.11
CA LYS A 597 -21.59 8.49 -0.98
C LYS A 597 -20.35 7.66 -1.35
N LEU A 598 -20.52 6.42 -1.81
CA LEU A 598 -19.42 5.50 -2.08
C LEU A 598 -18.58 5.96 -3.29
N TRP A 599 -19.20 6.51 -4.34
CA TRP A 599 -18.46 7.14 -5.46
C TRP A 599 -17.64 8.33 -4.99
N SER A 600 -18.19 9.18 -4.13
CA SER A 600 -17.46 10.32 -3.56
C SER A 600 -16.25 9.87 -2.72
N ILE A 601 -16.39 8.78 -1.97
CA ILE A 601 -15.29 8.16 -1.22
C ILE A 601 -14.23 7.60 -2.19
N ALA A 602 -14.65 6.83 -3.20
CA ALA A 602 -13.76 6.26 -4.21
C ALA A 602 -13.00 7.33 -4.99
N LYS A 603 -13.68 8.42 -5.39
CA LYS A 603 -13.07 9.56 -6.05
C LYS A 603 -12.00 10.23 -5.19
N ARG A 604 -12.27 10.45 -3.90
CA ARG A 604 -11.26 10.97 -2.96
C ARG A 604 -10.10 9.99 -2.78
N PHE A 605 -10.40 8.69 -2.73
CA PHE A 605 -9.38 7.66 -2.59
C PHE A 605 -8.43 7.65 -3.80
N ARG A 606 -8.98 7.60 -5.01
CA ARG A 606 -8.22 7.68 -6.27
C ARG A 606 -7.38 8.97 -6.38
N THR A 607 -7.95 10.11 -5.99
CA THR A 607 -7.28 11.42 -6.17
C THR A 607 -6.25 11.76 -5.10
N ARG A 608 -6.34 11.18 -3.90
CA ARG A 608 -5.43 11.50 -2.79
C ARG A 608 -4.38 10.42 -2.54
N ASP A 609 -4.66 9.18 -2.89
CA ASP A 609 -3.73 8.10 -2.63
C ASP A 609 -2.60 8.10 -3.67
N THR A 610 -1.38 8.28 -3.17
CA THR A 610 -0.15 8.27 -3.97
C THR A 610 0.03 6.98 -4.76
N GLN A 611 -0.61 5.88 -4.36
CA GLN A 611 -0.57 4.62 -5.11
C GLN A 611 -1.20 4.73 -6.51
N PHE A 612 -2.09 5.71 -6.74
CA PHE A 612 -2.67 6.01 -8.05
C PHE A 612 -1.97 7.14 -8.80
N ASN A 613 -1.42 8.12 -8.07
CA ASN A 613 -0.88 9.36 -8.65
C ASN A 613 0.65 9.39 -8.78
N ASN A 614 1.37 8.40 -8.26
CA ASN A 614 2.82 8.36 -8.46
C ASN A 614 3.10 8.18 -9.95
N ASP A 615 3.59 9.26 -10.56
CA ASP A 615 4.03 9.32 -11.95
C ASP A 615 4.84 8.06 -12.29
N LEU A 616 4.34 7.28 -13.24
CA LEU A 616 5.01 6.14 -13.89
C LEU A 616 6.29 6.57 -14.66
N GLY A 617 6.81 7.79 -14.40
CA GLY A 617 7.83 8.48 -15.19
C GLY A 617 9.23 8.50 -14.57
N ALA A 618 9.46 7.94 -13.38
CA ALA A 618 10.82 7.75 -12.84
C ALA A 618 11.27 6.28 -12.98
N GLU A 619 12.58 6.03 -12.85
CA GLU A 619 13.27 4.80 -13.27
C GLU A 619 12.54 3.46 -12.97
N GLU A 620 12.37 2.64 -14.02
CA GLU A 620 11.53 1.43 -14.11
C GLU A 620 11.64 0.45 -12.92
N TRP A 621 12.83 0.29 -12.34
CA TRP A 621 13.09 -0.74 -11.32
C TRP A 621 12.64 -0.34 -9.91
N GLN A 622 12.71 0.94 -9.52
CA GLN A 622 12.35 1.43 -8.17
C GLN A 622 10.85 1.28 -7.89
N TYR A 623 10.06 1.24 -8.96
CA TYR A 623 8.62 1.09 -8.87
C TYR A 623 8.16 -0.36 -8.81
N ARG A 624 8.99 -1.35 -9.17
CA ARG A 624 8.56 -2.76 -9.15
C ARG A 624 8.00 -3.18 -7.79
N GLY A 625 8.67 -2.84 -6.69
CA GLY A 625 8.16 -3.10 -5.34
C GLY A 625 6.83 -2.40 -5.03
N LYS A 626 6.61 -1.18 -5.56
CA LYS A 626 5.35 -0.43 -5.37
C LYS A 626 4.23 -0.92 -6.28
N LEU A 627 4.55 -1.29 -7.52
CA LEU A 627 3.64 -1.85 -8.52
C LEU A 627 3.15 -3.23 -8.09
N MET A 628 4.05 -4.02 -7.50
CA MET A 628 3.78 -5.35 -6.97
C MET A 628 3.35 -5.36 -5.50
N GLY A 629 3.17 -4.18 -4.90
CA GLY A 629 2.87 -4.06 -3.49
C GLY A 629 1.40 -4.33 -3.17
N ASN A 630 1.13 -5.11 -2.12
CA ASN A 630 -0.22 -5.46 -1.68
C ASN A 630 -1.14 -4.23 -1.50
N HIS A 631 -0.64 -3.11 -0.99
CA HIS A 631 -1.42 -1.87 -0.84
C HIS A 631 -2.03 -1.39 -2.16
N ARG A 632 -1.26 -1.49 -3.26
CA ARG A 632 -1.73 -1.11 -4.58
C ARG A 632 -2.85 -2.04 -5.05
N PHE A 633 -2.67 -3.35 -4.90
CA PHE A 633 -3.66 -4.35 -5.33
C PHE A 633 -4.99 -4.15 -4.61
N HIS A 634 -4.97 -4.01 -3.28
CA HIS A 634 -6.17 -3.74 -2.49
C HIS A 634 -6.87 -2.46 -2.91
N ALA A 635 -6.11 -1.38 -3.11
CA ALA A 635 -6.68 -0.11 -3.55
C ALA A 635 -7.37 -0.21 -4.93
N HIS A 636 -6.72 -0.89 -5.89
CA HIS A 636 -7.25 -1.05 -7.24
C HIS A 636 -8.44 -2.01 -7.29
N MET A 637 -8.42 -3.10 -6.51
CA MET A 637 -9.58 -3.97 -6.32
C MET A 637 -10.79 -3.18 -5.80
N ALA A 638 -10.60 -2.36 -4.76
CA ALA A 638 -11.68 -1.57 -4.18
C ALA A 638 -12.29 -0.58 -5.17
N LEU A 639 -11.44 0.11 -5.95
CA LEU A 639 -11.92 0.98 -7.03
C LEU A 639 -12.63 0.20 -8.13
N ALA A 640 -12.10 -0.95 -8.57
CA ALA A 640 -12.75 -1.79 -9.56
C ALA A 640 -14.13 -2.26 -9.10
N MET A 641 -14.24 -2.72 -7.85
CA MET A 641 -15.52 -3.13 -7.27
C MET A 641 -16.54 -1.99 -7.27
N VAL A 642 -16.16 -0.79 -6.80
CA VAL A 642 -17.06 0.37 -6.82
C VAL A 642 -17.43 0.77 -8.26
N THR A 643 -16.46 0.76 -9.18
CA THR A 643 -16.67 1.13 -10.59
C THR A 643 -17.68 0.22 -11.27
N PHE A 644 -17.52 -1.10 -11.11
CA PHE A 644 -18.37 -2.07 -11.79
C PHE A 644 -19.69 -2.33 -11.05
N ALA A 645 -19.74 -2.13 -9.73
CA ALA A 645 -21.00 -2.16 -8.98
C ALA A 645 -21.97 -1.05 -9.42
N PHE A 646 -21.46 0.09 -9.91
CA PHE A 646 -22.30 1.22 -10.33
C PHE A 646 -22.38 1.42 -11.84
N GLU A 647 -21.92 0.48 -12.66
CA GLU A 647 -21.84 0.69 -14.12
C GLU A 647 -23.18 1.03 -14.78
N PHE A 648 -24.31 0.49 -14.30
CA PHE A 648 -25.66 0.85 -14.79
C PHE A 648 -26.28 2.04 -14.05
N ASP A 649 -25.63 2.50 -12.99
CA ASP A 649 -26.09 3.59 -12.13
C ASP A 649 -25.36 4.92 -12.36
N SER A 650 -24.22 4.89 -13.05
CA SER A 650 -23.44 6.06 -13.45
C SER A 650 -23.67 6.36 -14.93
N LEU A 651 -24.07 7.59 -15.26
CA LEU A 651 -24.10 8.10 -16.64
C LEU A 651 -22.80 8.86 -16.98
N ASP A 652 -21.74 8.63 -16.22
CA ASP A 652 -20.62 9.56 -16.15
C ASP A 652 -19.45 9.07 -17.02
N CYS A 653 -18.98 9.94 -17.92
CA CYS A 653 -17.70 9.78 -18.63
C CYS A 653 -16.52 9.51 -17.68
N GLU A 654 -16.64 9.92 -16.41
CA GLU A 654 -15.70 9.62 -15.34
C GLU A 654 -15.50 8.12 -15.11
N ARG A 655 -16.55 7.29 -15.24
CA ARG A 655 -16.45 5.83 -15.10
C ARG A 655 -15.52 5.25 -16.16
N ASP A 656 -15.68 5.64 -17.41
CA ASP A 656 -14.86 5.12 -18.50
C ASP A 656 -13.39 5.49 -18.29
N THR A 657 -13.11 6.70 -17.83
CA THR A 657 -11.76 7.12 -17.40
C THR A 657 -11.22 6.25 -16.25
N TRP A 658 -12.06 5.82 -15.31
CA TRP A 658 -11.62 4.94 -14.22
C TRP A 658 -11.34 3.53 -14.71
N VAL A 659 -12.18 2.98 -15.60
CA VAL A 659 -11.94 1.67 -16.23
C VAL A 659 -10.65 1.68 -17.03
N GLU A 660 -10.41 2.72 -17.84
CA GLU A 660 -9.16 2.90 -18.58
C GLU A 660 -7.95 2.99 -17.65
N GLY A 661 -8.04 3.75 -16.56
CA GLY A 661 -6.97 3.87 -15.57
C GLY A 661 -6.71 2.55 -14.82
N LEU A 662 -7.76 1.80 -14.47
CA LEU A 662 -7.64 0.47 -13.87
C LEU A 662 -7.00 -0.52 -14.86
N GLN A 663 -7.42 -0.51 -16.12
CA GLN A 663 -6.83 -1.36 -17.15
C GLN A 663 -5.35 -1.03 -17.38
N LEU A 664 -5.01 0.26 -17.53
CA LEU A 664 -3.63 0.70 -17.66
C LEU A 664 -2.79 0.25 -16.47
N SER A 665 -3.29 0.43 -15.25
CA SER A 665 -2.58 0.04 -14.03
C SER A 665 -2.36 -1.47 -13.94
N LEU A 666 -3.36 -2.27 -14.33
CA LEU A 666 -3.23 -3.72 -14.39
C LEU A 666 -2.19 -4.10 -15.45
N ASP A 667 -2.27 -3.54 -16.66
CA ASP A 667 -1.33 -3.82 -17.73
C ASP A 667 0.12 -3.45 -17.33
N THR A 668 0.32 -2.31 -16.67
CA THR A 668 1.63 -1.92 -16.12
C THR A 668 2.12 -2.88 -15.03
N THR A 669 1.24 -3.30 -14.12
CA THR A 669 1.57 -4.29 -13.09
C THR A 669 2.06 -5.58 -13.75
N LEU A 670 1.33 -6.04 -14.76
CA LEU A 670 1.68 -7.25 -15.50
C LEU A 670 2.96 -7.09 -16.30
N GLU A 671 3.23 -5.93 -16.90
CA GLU A 671 4.50 -5.66 -17.58
C GLU A 671 5.70 -5.76 -16.63
N HIS A 672 5.54 -5.38 -15.37
CA HIS A 672 6.61 -5.34 -14.36
C HIS A 672 6.66 -6.55 -13.41
N ARG A 673 5.80 -7.54 -13.65
CA ARG A 673 5.75 -8.78 -12.85
C ARG A 673 7.08 -9.50 -12.83
N LEU A 674 7.33 -10.27 -11.77
CA LEU A 674 8.41 -11.25 -11.74
C LEU A 674 7.93 -12.48 -12.51
N LEU A 675 8.59 -12.78 -13.63
CA LEU A 675 8.20 -13.81 -14.58
C LEU A 675 8.25 -15.21 -13.97
N ASP A 676 9.10 -15.42 -12.97
CA ASP A 676 9.19 -16.66 -12.20
C ASP A 676 8.07 -16.84 -11.14
N GLY A 677 7.06 -15.96 -11.12
CA GLY A 677 5.92 -16.05 -10.22
C GLY A 677 6.18 -15.58 -8.79
N SER A 678 7.42 -15.24 -8.46
CA SER A 678 7.81 -14.82 -7.11
C SER A 678 7.26 -13.43 -6.75
N SER A 679 7.34 -13.10 -5.46
CA SER A 679 6.91 -11.80 -4.93
C SER A 679 8.06 -11.08 -4.23
N PRO A 680 8.23 -9.76 -4.48
CA PRO A 680 9.21 -8.97 -3.75
C PRO A 680 8.88 -8.84 -2.25
N GLU A 681 7.61 -9.00 -1.86
CA GLU A 681 7.16 -8.83 -0.47
C GLU A 681 7.24 -10.12 0.37
N GLY A 682 7.70 -11.23 -0.22
CA GLY A 682 7.74 -12.53 0.45
C GLY A 682 6.40 -13.30 0.37
N MET A 683 6.36 -14.50 0.93
CA MET A 683 5.27 -15.46 0.72
C MET A 683 3.94 -15.05 1.36
N ASN A 684 3.99 -14.41 2.53
CA ASN A 684 2.77 -14.02 3.21
C ASN A 684 2.11 -12.80 2.54
N TYR A 685 2.90 -11.80 2.19
CA TYR A 685 2.40 -10.63 1.46
C TYR A 685 2.11 -10.92 -0.01
N PHE A 686 2.76 -11.93 -0.61
CA PHE A 686 2.32 -12.52 -1.87
C PHE A 686 0.86 -12.97 -1.78
N ASN A 687 0.54 -13.85 -0.84
CA ASN A 687 -0.82 -14.34 -0.67
C ASN A 687 -1.81 -13.22 -0.32
N TYR A 688 -1.46 -12.33 0.62
CA TYR A 688 -2.32 -11.18 0.96
C TYR A 688 -2.52 -10.21 -0.22
N GLY A 689 -1.52 -10.08 -1.10
CA GLY A 689 -1.62 -9.33 -2.35
C GLY A 689 -2.52 -10.03 -3.37
N LEU A 690 -2.40 -11.35 -3.51
CA LEU A 690 -3.24 -12.16 -4.39
C LEU A 690 -4.72 -12.09 -4.01
N ASP A 691 -5.02 -12.02 -2.70
CA ASP A 691 -6.39 -11.84 -2.21
C ASP A 691 -7.10 -10.62 -2.81
N ALA A 692 -6.35 -9.62 -3.28
CA ALA A 692 -6.89 -8.45 -3.99
C ALA A 692 -6.62 -8.46 -5.49
N LEU A 693 -5.45 -8.93 -5.92
CA LEU A 693 -5.10 -8.97 -7.34
C LEU A 693 -6.03 -9.89 -8.13
N LEU A 694 -6.37 -11.07 -7.58
CA LEU A 694 -7.23 -12.04 -8.27
C LEU A 694 -8.68 -11.53 -8.42
N PRO A 695 -9.36 -10.98 -7.38
CA PRO A 695 -10.65 -10.34 -7.58
C PRO A 695 -10.58 -9.13 -8.52
N TRP A 696 -9.52 -8.31 -8.46
CA TRP A 696 -9.35 -7.20 -9.41
C TRP A 696 -9.28 -7.72 -10.84
N PHE A 697 -8.46 -8.74 -11.10
CA PHE A 697 -8.36 -9.36 -12.41
C PHE A 697 -9.68 -9.97 -12.88
N GLU A 698 -10.40 -10.70 -12.01
CA GLU A 698 -11.72 -11.27 -12.32
C GLU A 698 -12.72 -10.18 -12.73
N LEU A 699 -12.73 -9.05 -12.01
CA LEU A 699 -13.59 -7.90 -12.33
C LEU A 699 -13.26 -7.30 -13.69
N MET A 700 -11.97 -7.08 -13.97
CA MET A 700 -11.54 -6.58 -15.28
C MET A 700 -11.89 -7.56 -16.40
N SER A 701 -11.67 -8.87 -16.20
CA SER A 701 -11.99 -9.88 -17.20
C SER A 701 -13.49 -9.99 -17.50
N ARG A 702 -14.36 -9.64 -16.54
CA ARG A 702 -15.81 -9.71 -16.69
C ARG A 702 -16.42 -8.46 -17.30
N HIS A 703 -15.93 -7.28 -16.91
CA HIS A 703 -16.61 -6.01 -17.18
C HIS A 703 -15.82 -5.07 -18.10
N ALA A 704 -14.49 -5.20 -18.18
CA ALA A 704 -13.68 -4.38 -19.07
C ALA A 704 -13.54 -5.00 -20.47
N PRO A 705 -13.29 -4.19 -21.52
CA PRO A 705 -12.93 -4.71 -22.83
C PRO A 705 -11.70 -5.63 -22.71
N GLN A 706 -11.78 -6.84 -23.27
CA GLN A 706 -10.68 -7.80 -23.21
C GLN A 706 -9.43 -7.23 -23.88
N GLY A 707 -8.36 -7.06 -23.10
CA GLY A 707 -7.03 -6.64 -23.54
C GLY A 707 -6.09 -7.82 -23.83
N SER A 708 -4.90 -7.52 -24.35
CA SER A 708 -3.85 -8.52 -24.64
C SER A 708 -3.17 -9.10 -23.40
N SER A 709 -3.43 -8.55 -22.21
CA SER A 709 -2.75 -8.91 -20.95
C SER A 709 -3.23 -10.21 -20.31
N GLN A 710 -4.38 -10.76 -20.72
CA GLN A 710 -4.94 -11.99 -20.15
C GLN A 710 -4.04 -13.22 -20.36
N ALA A 711 -3.43 -13.39 -21.54
CA ALA A 711 -2.53 -14.51 -21.79
C ALA A 711 -1.24 -14.39 -20.96
N ALA A 712 -0.66 -13.20 -20.90
CA ALA A 712 0.53 -12.93 -20.08
C ALA A 712 0.26 -13.16 -18.58
N PHE A 713 -0.95 -12.87 -18.11
CA PHE A 713 -1.38 -13.16 -16.76
C PHE A 713 -1.51 -14.67 -16.51
N GLN A 714 -2.06 -15.44 -17.45
CA GLN A 714 -2.18 -16.91 -17.32
C GLN A 714 -0.83 -17.62 -17.24
N ASP A 715 0.15 -17.17 -18.01
CA ASP A 715 1.52 -17.71 -17.94
C ASP A 715 2.14 -17.40 -16.57
N TRP A 716 1.98 -16.17 -16.07
CA TRP A 716 2.47 -15.79 -14.74
C TRP A 716 1.75 -16.53 -13.61
N MET A 717 0.45 -16.76 -13.72
CA MET A 717 -0.34 -17.56 -12.77
C MET A 717 0.16 -19.00 -12.67
N THR A 718 0.75 -19.55 -13.74
CA THR A 718 1.36 -20.89 -13.72
C THR A 718 2.56 -20.89 -12.77
N GLU A 719 3.43 -19.88 -12.87
CA GLU A 719 4.59 -19.76 -11.99
C GLU A 719 4.25 -19.37 -10.55
N MET A 720 3.17 -18.62 -10.32
CA MET A 720 2.66 -18.34 -8.97
C MET A 720 2.33 -19.60 -8.16
N VAL A 721 1.78 -20.64 -8.82
CA VAL A 721 1.50 -21.93 -8.18
C VAL A 721 2.81 -22.57 -7.71
N TYR A 722 3.85 -22.53 -8.53
CA TYR A 722 5.17 -23.04 -8.14
C TYR A 722 5.78 -22.21 -7.02
N PHE A 723 5.65 -20.88 -7.03
CA PHE A 723 6.13 -20.05 -5.94
C PHE A 723 5.50 -20.44 -4.61
N ASP A 724 4.17 -20.55 -4.55
CA ASP A 724 3.45 -20.99 -3.35
C ASP A 724 3.85 -22.41 -2.90
N LEU A 725 3.93 -23.34 -3.85
CA LEU A 725 4.25 -24.75 -3.59
C LEU A 725 5.68 -24.94 -3.05
N TYR A 726 6.68 -24.35 -3.70
CA TYR A 726 8.08 -24.50 -3.29
C TYR A 726 8.43 -23.60 -2.10
N GLY A 727 7.73 -22.48 -1.90
CA GLY A 727 7.91 -21.67 -0.69
C GLY A 727 7.16 -22.20 0.53
N THR A 728 6.33 -23.24 0.37
CA THR A 728 5.76 -24.00 1.50
C THR A 728 6.77 -25.00 2.03
N THR A 729 7.05 -24.91 3.33
CA THR A 729 8.04 -25.75 4.01
C THR A 729 7.41 -27.08 4.46
N PRO A 730 8.15 -28.22 4.45
CA PRO A 730 7.61 -29.52 4.88
C PRO A 730 7.13 -29.52 6.34
N GLY A 731 6.33 -30.50 6.75
CA GLY A 731 5.90 -30.68 8.15
C GLY A 731 4.43 -30.33 8.40
N GLY A 732 4.00 -30.32 9.67
CA GLY A 732 2.58 -30.25 10.01
C GLY A 732 1.83 -31.56 9.71
N VAL A 733 0.52 -31.60 9.93
CA VAL A 733 -0.30 -32.79 9.62
C VAL A 733 -0.67 -32.89 8.13
N ASP A 734 -0.48 -31.80 7.40
CA ASP A 734 -0.92 -31.55 6.02
C ASP A 734 0.23 -31.22 5.06
N ASN A 735 1.49 -31.37 5.50
CA ASN A 735 2.70 -30.95 4.77
C ASN A 735 2.90 -29.43 4.63
N TYR A 736 2.17 -28.63 5.43
CA TYR A 736 2.30 -27.18 5.54
C TYR A 736 2.95 -26.77 6.88
N GLY A 737 4.23 -27.07 7.05
CA GLY A 737 4.99 -26.70 8.25
C GLY A 737 5.22 -25.19 8.42
N GLY A 738 4.87 -24.39 7.41
CA GLY A 738 5.06 -22.94 7.38
C GLY A 738 5.39 -22.43 5.97
N THR A 739 6.06 -21.29 5.92
CA THR A 739 6.52 -20.62 4.69
C THR A 739 8.01 -20.30 4.82
N MET A 740 8.71 -20.26 3.68
CA MET A 740 10.08 -19.77 3.65
C MET A 740 10.12 -18.31 4.15
N PRO A 741 10.99 -17.97 5.11
CA PRO A 741 10.92 -16.73 5.89
C PRO A 741 11.62 -15.55 5.19
N TRP A 742 11.41 -15.39 3.88
CA TRP A 742 11.98 -14.28 3.13
C TRP A 742 11.08 -13.04 3.19
N SER A 743 11.69 -11.87 3.38
CA SER A 743 11.00 -10.57 3.48
C SER A 743 10.13 -10.54 4.75
N ASP A 744 9.08 -9.73 4.80
CA ASP A 744 8.13 -9.71 5.91
C ASP A 744 7.16 -10.89 5.89
N THR A 745 7.72 -12.10 6.00
CA THR A 745 6.96 -13.34 6.02
C THR A 745 6.87 -13.87 7.46
N PRO A 746 5.71 -13.80 8.12
CA PRO A 746 5.42 -14.70 9.23
C PRO A 746 5.48 -16.16 8.76
N HIS A 747 5.74 -17.11 9.66
CA HIS A 747 5.71 -18.55 9.37
C HIS A 747 4.27 -19.10 9.13
N SER A 748 3.36 -18.21 8.71
CA SER A 748 1.99 -18.51 8.33
C SER A 748 1.85 -18.59 6.82
N HIS A 749 1.12 -19.61 6.34
CA HIS A 749 0.79 -19.83 4.94
C HIS A 749 -0.71 -19.69 4.73
N GLU A 750 -1.17 -18.74 3.90
CA GLU A 750 -2.59 -18.47 3.67
C GLU A 750 -2.92 -18.49 2.17
N SER A 751 -2.76 -19.64 1.50
CA SER A 751 -2.91 -19.70 0.04
C SER A 751 -4.18 -20.37 -0.47
N ARG A 752 -4.93 -21.07 0.37
CA ARG A 752 -6.06 -21.93 -0.04
C ARG A 752 -7.05 -21.22 -0.99
N THR A 753 -7.49 -20.00 -0.65
CA THR A 753 -8.45 -19.24 -1.48
C THR A 753 -7.87 -18.83 -2.83
N ASN A 754 -6.62 -18.36 -2.83
CA ASN A 754 -5.92 -17.96 -4.05
C ASN A 754 -5.70 -19.17 -4.97
N MET A 755 -5.30 -20.31 -4.40
CA MET A 755 -5.08 -21.54 -5.17
C MET A 755 -6.38 -22.12 -5.72
N ALA A 756 -7.52 -21.96 -5.03
CA ALA A 756 -8.83 -22.32 -5.60
C ALA A 756 -9.17 -21.49 -6.85
N TYR A 757 -8.87 -20.19 -6.83
CA TYR A 757 -9.00 -19.33 -8.01
C TYR A 757 -8.10 -19.82 -9.14
N LEU A 758 -6.79 -19.98 -8.88
CA LEU A 758 -5.82 -20.40 -9.89
C LEU A 758 -6.19 -21.76 -10.49
N ALA A 759 -6.57 -22.74 -9.67
CA ALA A 759 -7.05 -24.04 -10.13
C ALA A 759 -8.19 -23.89 -11.16
N SER A 760 -9.18 -23.04 -10.87
CA SER A 760 -10.37 -22.85 -11.71
C SER A 760 -10.19 -21.93 -12.92
N ARG A 761 -9.05 -21.24 -13.06
CA ARG A 761 -8.83 -20.20 -14.09
C ARG A 761 -7.62 -20.44 -14.99
N LEU A 762 -6.72 -21.34 -14.60
CA LEU A 762 -5.61 -21.75 -15.44
C LEU A 762 -6.13 -22.44 -16.72
N GLY A 763 -5.47 -22.14 -17.83
CA GLY A 763 -5.91 -22.54 -19.17
C GLY A 763 -5.71 -24.03 -19.48
N SER A 764 -5.79 -24.36 -20.77
CA SER A 764 -5.84 -25.75 -21.25
C SER A 764 -4.50 -26.30 -21.74
N THR A 765 -3.40 -25.56 -21.65
CA THR A 765 -2.08 -26.10 -22.00
C THR A 765 -1.65 -27.16 -20.98
N ALA A 766 -0.71 -28.03 -21.33
CA ALA A 766 -0.28 -29.11 -20.43
C ALA A 766 0.29 -28.55 -19.10
N ASP A 767 1.08 -27.48 -19.17
CA ASP A 767 1.70 -26.85 -18.00
C ASP A 767 0.66 -26.13 -17.13
N GLN A 768 -0.33 -25.48 -17.75
CA GLN A 768 -1.46 -24.89 -17.04
C GLN A 768 -2.37 -25.95 -16.40
N GLN A 769 -2.56 -27.11 -17.04
CA GLN A 769 -3.31 -28.23 -16.46
C GLN A 769 -2.57 -28.85 -15.28
N LEU A 770 -1.24 -29.01 -15.38
CA LEU A 770 -0.42 -29.44 -14.27
C LEU A 770 -0.54 -28.45 -13.11
N SER A 771 -0.37 -27.15 -13.38
CA SER A 771 -0.45 -26.10 -12.36
C SER A 771 -1.85 -25.96 -11.77
N SER A 772 -2.90 -26.18 -12.56
CA SER A 772 -4.29 -26.24 -12.08
C SER A 772 -4.49 -27.39 -11.08
N GLY A 773 -3.99 -28.58 -11.42
CA GLY A 773 -4.05 -29.74 -10.52
C GLY A 773 -3.20 -29.57 -9.26
N LEU A 774 -2.02 -28.95 -9.36
CA LEU A 774 -1.17 -28.61 -8.21
C LEU A 774 -1.84 -27.56 -7.31
N ALA A 775 -2.39 -26.49 -7.87
CA ALA A 775 -3.15 -25.50 -7.12
C ALA A 775 -4.37 -26.15 -6.44
N GLN A 776 -5.03 -27.09 -7.12
CA GLN A 776 -6.13 -27.85 -6.54
C GLN A 776 -5.68 -28.75 -5.38
N TRP A 777 -4.48 -29.36 -5.47
CA TRP A 777 -3.87 -30.10 -4.37
C TRP A 777 -3.57 -29.18 -3.17
N ILE A 778 -2.96 -28.01 -3.40
CA ILE A 778 -2.71 -27.04 -2.32
C ILE A 778 -4.01 -26.61 -1.65
N THR A 779 -5.04 -26.38 -2.45
CA THR A 779 -6.38 -26.02 -2.00
C THR A 779 -6.98 -27.07 -1.07
N THR A 780 -6.78 -28.36 -1.37
CA THR A 780 -7.34 -29.46 -0.58
C THR A 780 -6.52 -29.78 0.66
N GLU A 781 -5.19 -29.72 0.57
CA GLU A 781 -4.30 -30.11 1.66
C GLU A 781 -4.11 -28.98 2.70
N SER A 782 -3.99 -27.71 2.30
CA SER A 782 -3.71 -26.60 3.23
C SER A 782 -4.83 -26.38 4.24
N ASP A 783 -4.67 -26.62 5.55
CA ASP A 783 -5.79 -26.55 6.52
C ASP A 783 -6.15 -25.14 7.06
N ARG A 784 -5.95 -24.06 6.28
CA ARG A 784 -6.16 -22.67 6.74
C ARG A 784 -7.50 -22.06 6.27
N ASP A 785 -8.14 -21.26 7.14
CA ASP A 785 -9.56 -20.85 7.03
C ASP A 785 -9.80 -19.31 6.89
N TYR A 786 -8.81 -18.50 6.53
CA TYR A 786 -8.92 -17.04 6.71
C TYR A 786 -9.81 -16.29 5.70
N GLN A 787 -10.18 -16.88 4.55
CA GLN A 787 -11.04 -16.23 3.54
C GLN A 787 -12.04 -17.18 2.88
N GLU A 788 -12.98 -17.67 3.66
CA GLU A 788 -14.00 -18.64 3.23
C GLU A 788 -14.94 -18.13 2.12
N LEU A 789 -15.14 -16.81 2.01
CA LEU A 789 -16.11 -16.23 1.07
C LEU A 789 -15.71 -16.47 -0.40
N TYR A 790 -14.47 -16.11 -0.78
CA TYR A 790 -14.00 -16.24 -2.16
C TYR A 790 -13.70 -17.70 -2.50
N PHE A 791 -13.25 -18.48 -1.51
CA PHE A 791 -13.14 -19.92 -1.65
C PHE A 791 -14.48 -20.54 -2.06
N TYR A 792 -15.58 -20.19 -1.38
CA TYR A 792 -16.91 -20.69 -1.70
C TYR A 792 -17.34 -20.35 -3.15
N LEU A 793 -16.92 -19.19 -3.66
CA LEU A 793 -17.20 -18.76 -5.02
C LEU A 793 -16.35 -19.49 -6.07
N TRP A 794 -15.07 -19.74 -5.80
CA TRP A 794 -14.10 -20.17 -6.82
C TRP A 794 -13.66 -21.62 -6.74
N HIS A 795 -13.84 -22.28 -5.59
CA HIS A 795 -13.48 -23.69 -5.45
C HIS A 795 -14.37 -24.56 -6.33
N GLU A 796 -13.74 -25.33 -7.22
CA GLU A 796 -14.40 -26.30 -8.10
C GLU A 796 -13.91 -27.72 -7.76
N PRO A 797 -14.64 -28.49 -6.91
CA PRO A 797 -14.17 -29.77 -6.39
C PRO A 797 -14.01 -30.87 -7.45
N GLU A 798 -14.49 -30.65 -8.68
CA GLU A 798 -14.36 -31.57 -9.80
C GLU A 798 -12.97 -31.49 -10.47
N ILE A 799 -12.16 -30.47 -10.16
CA ILE A 799 -10.77 -30.40 -10.63
C ILE A 799 -9.97 -31.49 -9.90
N SER A 800 -9.23 -32.30 -10.65
CA SER A 800 -8.40 -33.35 -10.06
C SER A 800 -7.14 -32.76 -9.47
N ALA A 801 -6.97 -32.90 -8.15
CA ALA A 801 -5.72 -32.59 -7.48
C ALA A 801 -4.58 -33.45 -8.05
N ILE A 802 -3.42 -32.84 -8.28
CA ILE A 802 -2.18 -33.52 -8.66
C ILE A 802 -1.22 -33.44 -7.48
N ASP A 803 -0.82 -34.60 -6.98
CA ASP A 803 0.15 -34.73 -5.90
C ASP A 803 1.56 -34.33 -6.40
N PRO A 804 2.28 -33.43 -5.69
CA PRO A 804 3.61 -33.00 -6.08
C PRO A 804 4.70 -34.07 -5.92
N GLN A 805 4.45 -35.27 -5.38
CA GLN A 805 5.48 -36.32 -5.17
C GLN A 805 6.40 -36.59 -6.38
N ASN A 806 5.93 -36.36 -7.61
CA ASN A 806 6.71 -36.59 -8.83
C ASN A 806 7.34 -35.32 -9.44
N LEU A 807 7.18 -34.16 -8.80
CA LEU A 807 7.86 -32.94 -9.20
C LEU A 807 9.32 -32.96 -8.75
N GLU A 808 10.14 -32.17 -9.42
CA GLU A 808 11.48 -31.85 -8.94
C GLU A 808 11.42 -31.32 -7.51
N THR A 809 12.41 -31.64 -6.70
CA THR A 809 12.45 -31.19 -5.31
C THR A 809 13.28 -29.92 -5.15
N TRP A 810 13.51 -29.20 -6.24
CA TRP A 810 14.24 -27.93 -6.20
C TRP A 810 13.63 -26.96 -7.22
N LYS A 811 13.83 -25.66 -6.97
CA LYS A 811 13.38 -24.59 -7.87
C LYS A 811 14.26 -23.37 -7.66
N LEU A 812 14.62 -22.72 -8.77
CA LEU A 812 15.21 -21.39 -8.78
C LEU A 812 14.13 -20.39 -9.22
N PHE A 813 13.90 -19.38 -8.38
CA PHE A 813 13.17 -18.16 -8.69
C PHE A 813 14.20 -17.09 -9.02
N ASP A 814 14.58 -17.02 -10.29
CA ASP A 814 15.71 -16.22 -10.78
C ASP A 814 15.49 -14.70 -10.59
N ASP A 815 14.26 -14.22 -10.76
CA ASP A 815 13.95 -12.78 -10.67
C ASP A 815 14.06 -12.26 -9.23
N SER A 816 13.69 -13.08 -8.24
CA SER A 816 13.85 -12.78 -6.82
C SER A 816 15.19 -13.25 -6.25
N GLY A 817 15.92 -14.08 -7.00
CA GLY A 817 17.15 -14.73 -6.57
C GLY A 817 16.92 -15.69 -5.39
N ILE A 818 15.84 -16.46 -5.40
CA ILE A 818 15.55 -17.45 -4.36
C ILE A 818 15.78 -18.86 -4.92
N PHE A 819 16.64 -19.63 -4.26
CA PHE A 819 16.78 -21.05 -4.52
C PHE A 819 16.14 -21.86 -3.39
N VAL A 820 15.44 -22.92 -3.76
CA VAL A 820 14.84 -23.89 -2.85
C VAL A 820 15.30 -25.29 -3.26
N HIS A 821 15.64 -26.11 -2.26
CA HIS A 821 15.85 -27.54 -2.38
C HIS A 821 15.17 -28.25 -1.22
N ARG A 822 14.54 -29.40 -1.49
CA ARG A 822 13.99 -30.30 -0.50
C ARG A 822 14.43 -31.72 -0.80
N SER A 823 14.58 -32.57 0.22
CA SER A 823 14.95 -33.97 0.00
C SER A 823 13.79 -34.81 -0.56
N SER A 824 12.55 -34.43 -0.24
CA SER A 824 11.33 -35.02 -0.78
C SER A 824 10.13 -34.08 -0.59
N TRP A 825 8.96 -34.49 -1.10
CA TRP A 825 7.67 -33.84 -0.80
C TRP A 825 6.99 -34.41 0.45
N ALA A 826 7.68 -35.21 1.27
CA ALA A 826 7.13 -35.72 2.53
C ALA A 826 7.33 -34.73 3.68
N ASN A 827 6.57 -34.92 4.77
CA ASN A 827 6.58 -34.02 5.93
C ASN A 827 7.90 -34.03 6.71
N ASP A 828 8.67 -35.12 6.61
CA ASP A 828 9.97 -35.33 7.26
C ASP A 828 11.15 -34.80 6.42
N ALA A 829 10.88 -34.19 5.26
CA ALA A 829 11.91 -33.71 4.36
C ALA A 829 12.81 -32.65 5.00
N THR A 830 14.08 -32.66 4.59
CA THR A 830 14.99 -31.53 4.79
C THR A 830 14.69 -30.49 3.73
N TYR A 831 14.64 -29.22 4.11
CA TYR A 831 14.36 -28.08 3.25
C TYR A 831 15.46 -27.04 3.42
N VAL A 832 16.09 -26.67 2.31
CA VAL A 832 17.17 -25.69 2.23
C VAL A 832 16.74 -24.59 1.29
N SER A 833 16.91 -23.33 1.71
CA SER A 833 16.70 -22.20 0.81
C SER A 833 17.75 -21.12 1.03
N THR A 834 18.08 -20.39 -0.03
CA THR A 834 18.94 -19.20 0.02
C THR A 834 18.36 -18.10 -0.85
N LYS A 835 18.56 -16.84 -0.43
CA LYS A 835 18.16 -15.64 -1.17
C LYS A 835 19.37 -14.78 -1.51
N SER A 836 19.55 -14.48 -2.78
CA SER A 836 20.55 -13.56 -3.31
C SER A 836 20.06 -13.02 -4.65
N GLY A 837 19.40 -11.86 -4.65
CA GLY A 837 18.73 -11.27 -5.80
C GLY A 837 18.41 -9.79 -5.60
N VAL A 838 17.55 -9.25 -6.45
CA VAL A 838 17.13 -7.83 -6.39
C VAL A 838 16.52 -7.49 -5.03
N HIS A 839 16.92 -6.37 -4.44
CA HIS A 839 16.31 -5.85 -3.22
C HIS A 839 15.29 -4.75 -3.54
N PHE A 840 14.00 -5.11 -3.45
CA PHE A 840 12.90 -4.27 -3.90
C PHE A 840 12.42 -3.22 -2.88
N GLY A 841 13.05 -3.16 -1.70
CA GLY A 841 12.62 -2.28 -0.61
C GLY A 841 11.26 -2.71 -0.03
N GLY A 842 10.58 -1.79 0.65
CA GLY A 842 9.26 -2.02 1.24
C GLY A 842 9.30 -3.18 2.22
N HIS A 843 8.65 -4.29 1.88
CA HIS A 843 8.61 -5.51 2.71
C HIS A 843 9.87 -6.40 2.59
N ASP A 844 10.80 -6.18 1.65
CA ASP A 844 12.04 -6.97 1.53
C ASP A 844 13.05 -6.64 2.64
N ASN A 845 13.91 -7.60 2.98
CA ASN A 845 14.94 -7.48 4.02
C ASN A 845 16.35 -7.32 3.41
N PRO A 846 17.32 -6.72 4.13
CA PRO A 846 18.72 -6.63 3.73
C PRO A 846 19.45 -7.98 3.99
N GLN A 847 18.99 -9.03 3.30
CA GLN A 847 19.27 -10.45 3.55
C GLN A 847 19.88 -11.17 2.34
N GLN A 848 20.75 -10.51 1.58
CA GLN A 848 21.44 -11.14 0.47
C GLN A 848 22.43 -12.20 1.00
N GLY A 849 22.45 -13.39 0.39
CA GLY A 849 23.28 -14.53 0.78
C GLY A 849 22.78 -15.27 2.01
N ASP A 850 21.54 -15.03 2.43
CA ASP A 850 20.94 -15.67 3.60
C ASP A 850 20.73 -17.18 3.40
N LEU A 851 20.58 -17.93 4.48
CA LEU A 851 20.40 -19.38 4.52
C LEU A 851 19.24 -19.74 5.42
N PHE A 852 18.32 -20.57 4.92
CA PHE A 852 17.26 -21.20 5.69
C PHE A 852 17.41 -22.72 5.60
N LEU A 853 17.42 -23.39 6.76
CA LEU A 853 17.54 -24.84 6.89
C LEU A 853 16.49 -25.36 7.87
N MET A 854 15.68 -26.30 7.40
CA MET A 854 14.60 -26.91 8.15
C MET A 854 14.60 -28.43 7.92
N LYS A 855 14.15 -29.21 8.90
CA LYS A 855 13.90 -30.65 8.76
C LYS A 855 12.72 -31.06 9.62
N ASP A 856 11.87 -31.96 9.12
CA ASP A 856 10.71 -32.48 9.85
C ASP A 856 9.79 -31.36 10.40
N GLY A 857 9.56 -30.32 9.59
CA GLY A 857 8.75 -29.17 10.01
C GLY A 857 9.37 -28.25 11.04
N LEU A 858 10.65 -28.40 11.38
CA LEU A 858 11.31 -27.61 12.43
C LEU A 858 12.47 -26.76 11.87
N PRO A 859 12.48 -25.44 12.08
CA PRO A 859 13.52 -24.53 11.57
C PRO A 859 14.77 -24.61 12.43
N TYR A 860 15.86 -25.13 11.87
CA TYR A 860 17.15 -25.23 12.57
C TYR A 860 17.96 -23.94 12.41
N LEU A 861 18.04 -23.45 11.17
CA LEU A 861 18.65 -22.16 10.85
C LEU A 861 17.61 -21.33 10.10
N SER A 862 17.31 -20.15 10.59
CA SER A 862 16.32 -19.28 9.95
C SER A 862 16.74 -17.83 10.08
N PRO A 863 16.45 -16.94 9.12
CA PRO A 863 16.48 -15.52 9.42
C PRO A 863 15.37 -15.17 10.41
N MET A 864 15.45 -13.99 11.00
CA MET A 864 14.29 -13.46 11.69
C MET A 864 13.16 -13.24 10.67
N PRO A 865 11.91 -13.63 11.02
CA PRO A 865 10.75 -13.34 10.19
C PRO A 865 10.42 -11.84 10.24
N TYR A 866 9.19 -11.48 9.90
CA TYR A 866 8.70 -10.09 9.93
C TYR A 866 9.16 -9.28 11.17
N SER A 867 10.05 -8.33 10.91
CA SER A 867 10.64 -7.44 11.92
C SER A 867 10.31 -5.97 11.63
N ASN A 868 10.17 -5.17 12.69
CA ASN A 868 9.90 -3.73 12.52
C ASN A 868 11.15 -2.95 12.11
N TRP A 869 12.32 -3.44 12.48
CA TRP A 869 13.61 -2.88 12.08
C TRP A 869 14.38 -3.94 11.34
N LYS A 870 14.48 -3.77 10.03
CA LYS A 870 15.15 -4.72 9.15
C LYS A 870 16.64 -4.49 9.21
N MET A 871 17.35 -5.45 9.77
CA MET A 871 18.80 -5.40 9.98
C MET A 871 19.44 -6.59 9.30
N THR A 872 20.62 -6.42 8.69
CA THR A 872 21.39 -7.56 8.19
C THR A 872 21.83 -8.49 9.32
N ALA A 873 21.99 -7.93 10.54
CA ALA A 873 22.29 -8.69 11.75
C ALA A 873 21.17 -9.64 12.22
N ASN A 874 20.01 -9.62 11.56
CA ASN A 874 18.87 -10.50 11.83
C ASN A 874 18.82 -11.71 10.86
N SER A 875 19.84 -11.87 10.03
CA SER A 875 19.90 -12.82 8.92
C SER A 875 21.11 -13.74 9.04
N ASN A 876 21.07 -14.92 8.41
CA ASN A 876 22.19 -15.88 8.39
C ASN A 876 23.25 -15.46 7.37
N THR A 877 23.81 -14.28 7.52
CA THR A 877 24.62 -13.57 6.51
C THR A 877 25.86 -12.91 7.13
N LEU A 878 26.57 -12.10 6.36
CA LEU A 878 27.82 -11.44 6.73
C LEU A 878 27.59 -9.99 7.23
N LEU A 879 28.40 -9.54 8.17
CA LEU A 879 28.63 -8.12 8.48
C LEU A 879 30.07 -7.77 8.12
N VAL A 880 30.27 -6.56 7.57
CA VAL A 880 31.59 -6.06 7.15
C VAL A 880 31.89 -4.78 7.92
N ASP A 881 32.95 -4.79 8.72
CA ASP A 881 33.31 -3.71 9.66
C ASP A 881 32.14 -3.33 10.61
N GLY A 882 31.33 -4.33 10.97
CA GLY A 882 30.13 -4.15 11.79
C GLY A 882 28.95 -3.47 11.07
N ILE A 883 29.03 -3.29 9.75
CA ILE A 883 28.01 -2.69 8.90
C ILE A 883 27.34 -3.80 8.08
N GLY A 884 26.01 -3.72 7.95
CA GLY A 884 25.22 -4.63 7.13
C GLY A 884 25.11 -4.18 5.67
N GLN A 885 24.08 -4.68 5.01
CA GLN A 885 23.80 -4.43 3.60
C GLN A 885 23.01 -3.12 3.43
N ARG A 886 23.00 -2.60 2.20
CA ARG A 886 22.19 -1.44 1.81
C ARG A 886 20.71 -1.71 2.12
N GLY A 887 20.02 -0.67 2.59
CA GLY A 887 18.60 -0.73 2.96
C GLY A 887 18.34 -1.08 4.44
N GLU A 888 19.35 -1.48 5.22
CA GLU A 888 19.10 -1.79 6.63
C GLU A 888 18.72 -0.58 7.51
N ALA A 889 18.30 -0.87 8.75
CA ALA A 889 17.91 0.09 9.78
C ALA A 889 16.66 0.92 9.46
N GLN A 890 15.73 0.34 8.70
CA GLN A 890 14.43 0.92 8.39
C GLN A 890 13.32 -0.14 8.51
N GLN A 891 12.10 0.32 8.80
CA GLN A 891 10.91 -0.54 8.73
C GLN A 891 10.54 -0.85 7.29
N TRP A 892 10.60 0.17 6.44
CA TRP A 892 10.29 0.11 5.01
C TRP A 892 11.53 0.57 4.24
N PRO A 893 12.53 -0.30 4.02
CA PRO A 893 13.72 0.03 3.25
C PRO A 893 13.36 0.64 1.89
N GLU A 894 14.16 1.59 1.44
CA GLU A 894 14.12 2.04 0.06
C GLU A 894 14.63 0.93 -0.87
N PRO A 895 14.09 0.81 -2.10
CA PRO A 895 14.58 -0.15 -3.08
C PRO A 895 16.06 0.13 -3.38
N VAL A 896 16.86 -0.93 -3.53
CA VAL A 896 18.28 -0.84 -3.85
C VAL A 896 18.47 -1.22 -5.30
N SER A 897 19.28 -0.44 -6.02
CA SER A 897 19.45 -0.61 -7.46
C SER A 897 19.94 -2.02 -7.80
N PRO A 898 19.48 -2.66 -8.89
CA PRO A 898 19.88 -4.02 -9.23
C PRO A 898 21.40 -4.20 -9.33
N GLU A 899 22.17 -3.18 -9.74
CA GLU A 899 23.64 -3.24 -9.75
C GLU A 899 24.29 -3.26 -8.36
N HIS A 900 23.51 -2.95 -7.32
CA HIS A 900 23.87 -3.01 -5.91
C HIS A 900 23.14 -4.16 -5.17
N SER A 901 22.54 -5.09 -5.89
CA SER A 901 21.87 -6.27 -5.33
C SER A 901 22.76 -7.51 -5.37
N GLY A 902 22.38 -8.55 -4.61
CA GLY A 902 22.96 -9.87 -4.75
C GLY A 902 22.43 -10.58 -6.01
N GLN A 903 23.01 -11.73 -6.34
CA GLN A 903 22.54 -12.61 -7.41
C GLN A 903 22.88 -14.07 -7.09
N ILE A 904 22.11 -15.02 -7.64
CA ILE A 904 22.50 -16.43 -7.75
C ILE A 904 23.23 -16.59 -9.09
N VAL A 905 24.49 -16.98 -9.04
CA VAL A 905 25.37 -17.02 -10.23
C VAL A 905 25.52 -18.41 -10.83
N SER A 906 25.23 -19.46 -10.06
CA SER A 906 25.27 -20.84 -10.52
C SER A 906 24.27 -21.70 -9.74
N VAL A 907 23.58 -22.59 -10.44
CA VAL A 907 22.76 -23.66 -9.88
C VAL A 907 23.02 -24.92 -10.68
N LEU A 908 23.24 -26.03 -9.98
CA LEU A 908 23.23 -27.40 -10.49
C LEU A 908 22.55 -28.26 -9.43
N ALA A 909 21.32 -28.70 -9.68
CA ALA A 909 20.53 -29.40 -8.68
C ALA A 909 19.75 -30.58 -9.27
N ASP A 910 19.43 -31.50 -8.39
CA ASP A 910 18.63 -32.70 -8.59
C ASP A 910 17.97 -33.10 -7.25
N THR A 911 17.22 -34.20 -7.23
CA THR A 911 16.49 -34.65 -6.03
C THR A 911 17.43 -34.91 -4.85
N SER A 912 18.56 -35.59 -5.11
CA SER A 912 19.54 -35.97 -4.07
C SER A 912 20.74 -35.04 -3.96
N PHE A 913 20.82 -33.98 -4.77
CA PHE A 913 22.00 -33.11 -4.82
C PHE A 913 21.64 -31.67 -5.15
N GLY A 914 22.35 -30.71 -4.56
CA GLY A 914 22.24 -29.31 -4.95
C GLY A 914 23.57 -28.59 -4.81
N ASP A 915 23.96 -27.84 -5.82
CA ASP A 915 25.08 -26.91 -5.80
C ASP A 915 24.57 -25.55 -6.26
N VAL A 916 24.51 -24.60 -5.33
CA VAL A 916 24.09 -23.21 -5.60
C VAL A 916 25.17 -22.24 -5.14
N VAL A 917 25.58 -21.36 -6.05
CA VAL A 917 26.52 -20.27 -5.77
C VAL A 917 25.79 -18.94 -5.87
N SER A 918 25.97 -18.14 -4.84
CA SER A 918 25.37 -16.83 -4.70
C SER A 918 26.48 -15.79 -4.49
N GLU A 919 26.34 -14.59 -5.03
CA GLU A 919 27.31 -13.49 -4.95
C GLU A 919 26.61 -12.23 -4.44
N GLN A 920 27.14 -11.63 -3.37
CA GLN A 920 26.45 -10.55 -2.64
C GLN A 920 27.30 -9.31 -2.40
N SER A 921 28.53 -9.23 -2.91
CA SER A 921 29.43 -8.11 -2.53
C SER A 921 28.80 -6.75 -2.75
N LYS A 922 28.05 -6.62 -3.84
CA LYS A 922 27.38 -5.40 -4.28
C LYS A 922 26.30 -4.91 -3.32
N ALA A 923 25.74 -5.82 -2.51
CA ALA A 923 24.76 -5.52 -1.48
C ALA A 923 25.35 -4.68 -0.33
N TYR A 924 26.67 -4.65 -0.17
CA TYR A 924 27.34 -3.88 0.88
C TYR A 924 27.79 -2.53 0.36
N ASP A 925 27.69 -1.49 1.20
CA ASP A 925 28.31 -0.20 0.95
C ASP A 925 29.73 -0.14 1.52
N SER A 926 30.55 -1.16 1.21
CA SER A 926 31.94 -1.25 1.66
C SER A 926 32.89 -1.16 0.49
N SER A 927 33.73 -0.13 0.50
CA SER A 927 34.84 -0.01 -0.46
C SER A 927 35.95 -1.05 -0.25
N LYS A 928 35.96 -1.72 0.91
CA LYS A 928 36.95 -2.75 1.22
C LYS A 928 36.54 -4.09 0.65
N LEU A 929 35.25 -4.45 0.69
CA LEU A 929 34.75 -5.73 0.18
C LEU A 929 34.74 -5.72 -1.36
N THR A 930 35.42 -6.69 -1.96
CA THR A 930 35.49 -6.84 -3.43
C THR A 930 34.83 -8.11 -3.93
N HIS A 931 34.77 -9.13 -3.08
CA HIS A 931 34.16 -10.41 -3.38
C HIS A 931 33.61 -11.02 -2.09
N TRP A 932 32.39 -11.52 -2.15
CA TRP A 932 31.80 -12.44 -1.22
C TRP A 932 30.85 -13.30 -2.03
N ALA A 933 31.24 -14.57 -2.15
CA ALA A 933 30.38 -15.61 -2.68
C ALA A 933 30.14 -16.66 -1.62
N ARG A 934 28.90 -17.17 -1.60
CA ARG A 934 28.47 -18.30 -0.79
C ARG A 934 28.01 -19.43 -1.70
N GLU A 935 28.59 -20.60 -1.50
CA GLU A 935 28.24 -21.84 -2.17
C GLU A 935 27.59 -22.79 -1.15
N LEU A 936 26.41 -23.32 -1.49
CA LEU A 936 25.75 -24.38 -0.73
C LEU A 936 25.84 -25.67 -1.55
N VAL A 937 26.43 -26.71 -0.96
CA VAL A 937 26.49 -28.05 -1.53
C VAL A 937 25.66 -28.99 -0.66
N ILE A 938 24.47 -29.33 -1.14
CA ILE A 938 23.52 -30.28 -0.54
C ILE A 938 23.91 -31.66 -1.08
N LEU A 939 24.47 -32.50 -0.22
CA LEU A 939 25.00 -33.80 -0.62
C LEU A 939 23.93 -34.89 -0.56
N ASP A 940 23.01 -34.77 0.38
CA ASP A 940 21.88 -35.67 0.59
C ASP A 940 20.81 -35.01 1.49
N GLU A 941 19.88 -35.80 2.00
CA GLU A 941 18.84 -35.35 2.93
C GLU A 941 19.36 -34.97 4.31
N ASP A 942 20.59 -35.32 4.66
CA ASP A 942 21.13 -35.12 5.99
C ASP A 942 22.28 -34.11 6.03
N THR A 943 22.86 -33.72 4.89
CA THR A 943 24.14 -33.02 4.86
C THR A 943 24.15 -31.85 3.89
N VAL A 944 24.44 -30.66 4.44
CA VAL A 944 24.66 -29.42 3.69
C VAL A 944 26.04 -28.89 4.02
N VAL A 945 26.82 -28.55 2.99
CA VAL A 945 28.11 -27.87 3.14
C VAL A 945 27.96 -26.42 2.70
N VAL A 946 28.36 -25.49 3.55
CA VAL A 946 28.36 -24.04 3.26
C VAL A 946 29.80 -23.59 3.11
N HIS A 947 30.14 -23.04 1.95
CA HIS A 947 31.45 -22.48 1.67
C HIS A 947 31.32 -20.98 1.34
N ASP A 948 31.94 -20.12 2.16
CA ASP A 948 32.08 -18.70 1.85
C ASP A 948 33.51 -18.38 1.42
N HIS A 949 33.64 -17.56 0.36
CA HIS A 949 34.89 -16.98 -0.08
C HIS A 949 34.78 -15.46 -0.09
N ILE A 950 35.54 -14.80 0.78
CA ILE A 950 35.46 -13.36 1.04
C ILE A 950 36.82 -12.73 0.72
N LEU A 951 36.85 -11.72 -0.15
CA LEU A 951 38.04 -10.96 -0.52
C LEU A 951 37.80 -9.47 -0.34
N GLY A 952 38.76 -8.80 0.28
CA GLY A 952 38.85 -7.36 0.35
C GLY A 952 40.13 -6.81 -0.24
N THR A 953 40.12 -5.50 -0.50
CA THR A 953 41.33 -4.75 -0.89
C THR A 953 42.32 -4.61 0.26
N GLU A 954 41.84 -4.71 1.50
CA GLU A 954 42.60 -4.68 2.75
C GLU A 954 41.88 -5.50 3.83
N ALA A 955 42.44 -5.56 5.04
CA ALA A 955 41.84 -6.32 6.13
C ALA A 955 40.53 -5.67 6.64
N MET A 956 39.52 -6.52 6.88
CA MET A 956 38.17 -6.15 7.32
C MET A 956 37.81 -6.92 8.58
N ASP A 957 37.01 -6.32 9.45
CA ASP A 957 36.36 -7.04 10.55
C ASP A 957 35.10 -7.73 10.01
N LEU A 958 35.17 -9.04 9.82
CA LEU A 958 34.10 -9.85 9.23
C LEU A 958 33.36 -10.60 10.34
N ALA A 959 32.03 -10.53 10.34
CA ALA A 959 31.20 -11.34 11.25
C ALA A 959 30.14 -12.12 10.46
N LEU A 960 30.26 -13.46 10.44
CA LEU A 960 29.28 -14.37 9.85
C LEU A 960 28.30 -14.84 10.93
N LEU A 961 27.00 -14.73 10.65
CA LEU A 961 25.93 -15.04 11.60
C LEU A 961 25.15 -16.28 11.17
N LEU A 962 24.77 -17.13 12.14
CA LEU A 962 23.86 -18.26 11.97
C LEU A 962 22.89 -18.34 13.16
N HIS A 963 21.68 -17.86 12.96
CA HIS A 963 20.57 -17.83 13.90
C HIS A 963 19.86 -19.19 13.96
N SER A 964 19.83 -19.74 15.16
CA SER A 964 19.00 -20.89 15.55
C SER A 964 17.78 -20.42 16.34
N PHE A 965 16.69 -21.18 16.20
CA PHE A 965 15.41 -20.89 16.85
C PHE A 965 15.10 -21.96 17.88
N GLN A 966 14.43 -21.58 18.95
CA GLN A 966 13.79 -22.54 19.86
C GLN A 966 12.29 -22.51 19.58
N VAL A 967 11.69 -23.68 19.41
CA VAL A 967 10.25 -23.81 19.16
C VAL A 967 9.66 -24.72 20.21
N THR A 968 8.51 -24.33 20.75
CA THR A 968 7.69 -25.19 21.61
C THR A 968 6.59 -25.78 20.73
N ARG A 969 6.40 -27.10 20.78
CA ARG A 969 5.33 -27.72 19.99
C ARG A 969 3.96 -27.35 20.55
N PRO A 970 2.94 -27.14 19.70
CA PRO A 970 1.60 -26.81 20.16
C PRO A 970 1.00 -27.82 21.16
N GLU A 971 1.32 -29.11 21.03
CA GLU A 971 0.85 -30.15 21.95
C GLU A 971 1.46 -30.09 23.35
N GLU A 972 2.57 -29.37 23.54
CA GLU A 972 3.25 -29.21 24.83
C GLU A 972 2.72 -28.03 25.64
N LEU A 973 2.05 -27.08 24.98
CA LEU A 973 1.39 -25.95 25.62
C LEU A 973 0.27 -26.48 26.54
N ASP A 974 0.35 -26.20 27.85
CA ASP A 974 -0.63 -26.69 28.83
C ASP A 974 -2.05 -26.24 28.44
N PRO A 975 -2.94 -27.18 28.02
CA PRO A 975 -4.29 -26.82 27.58
C PRO A 975 -5.15 -26.23 28.72
N SER A 976 -4.67 -26.30 29.97
CA SER A 976 -5.30 -25.76 31.18
C SER A 976 -4.77 -24.38 31.59
N SER A 977 -3.73 -23.85 30.95
CA SER A 977 -3.25 -22.50 31.24
C SER A 977 -4.36 -21.48 30.96
N THR A 978 -4.63 -20.59 31.91
CA THR A 978 -5.66 -19.54 31.77
C THR A 978 -5.21 -18.42 30.86
N GLU A 979 -3.90 -18.31 30.62
CA GLU A 979 -3.32 -17.58 29.50
C GLU A 979 -3.41 -18.45 28.25
N LYS A 980 -4.63 -18.82 27.87
CA LYS A 980 -4.83 -19.48 26.58
C LYS A 980 -4.31 -18.51 25.52
N PRO A 981 -3.29 -18.88 24.73
CA PRO A 981 -3.06 -18.20 23.48
C PRO A 981 -4.40 -18.21 22.74
N VAL A 982 -4.79 -17.09 22.13
CA VAL A 982 -6.08 -16.91 21.43
C VAL A 982 -6.12 -17.75 20.12
N CYS A 983 -5.51 -18.93 20.11
CA CYS A 983 -5.46 -19.83 18.98
C CYS A 983 -6.20 -21.11 19.35
N THR A 984 -7.46 -21.19 18.94
CA THR A 984 -8.34 -22.37 19.13
C THR A 984 -8.02 -23.53 18.17
N ASN A 985 -7.06 -23.37 17.26
CA ASN A 985 -6.57 -24.43 16.39
C ASN A 985 -5.06 -24.65 16.65
N PRO A 986 -4.63 -25.82 17.17
CA PRO A 986 -3.22 -26.14 17.39
C PRO A 986 -2.38 -26.13 16.09
N GLN A 987 -2.98 -26.33 14.92
CA GLN A 987 -2.30 -26.16 13.61
C GLN A 987 -2.02 -24.68 13.28
N LYS A 988 -2.70 -23.72 13.92
CA LYS A 988 -2.44 -22.27 13.75
C LYS A 988 -1.26 -21.78 14.61
N CYS A 989 -0.70 -22.64 15.46
CA CYS A 989 0.29 -22.30 16.49
C CYS A 989 1.69 -22.83 16.22
N ILE A 990 2.01 -23.23 14.98
CA ILE A 990 3.24 -23.98 14.69
C ILE A 990 4.52 -23.25 15.17
N TYR A 991 4.46 -21.93 15.43
CA TYR A 991 5.53 -21.20 16.13
C TYR A 991 5.00 -20.20 17.16
N TYR A 992 4.51 -20.67 18.31
CA TYR A 992 4.62 -19.86 19.52
C TYR A 992 6.04 -20.05 20.05
N PHE A 993 6.88 -19.03 19.88
CA PHE A 993 8.14 -18.91 20.60
C PHE A 993 7.78 -18.65 22.07
N GLU A 994 7.60 -19.68 22.88
CA GLU A 994 7.47 -19.46 24.33
C GLU A 994 8.83 -19.02 24.88
N PHE A 995 8.85 -17.78 25.37
CA PHE A 995 10.01 -17.12 25.96
C PHE A 995 10.24 -17.56 27.41
N GLU A 996 10.22 -18.87 27.69
CA GLU A 996 10.55 -19.34 29.03
C GLU A 996 12.04 -19.13 29.31
N SER A 997 12.34 -18.35 30.35
CA SER A 997 13.68 -17.93 30.76
C SER A 997 14.59 -19.05 31.28
N ASP A 998 14.09 -20.28 31.41
CA ASP A 998 14.74 -21.34 32.18
C ASP A 998 15.48 -22.39 31.33
N TRP A 999 15.59 -22.17 30.00
CA TRP A 999 16.31 -23.05 29.06
C TRP A 999 17.77 -22.61 28.83
N ASP A 1000 18.57 -22.56 29.89
CA ASP A 1000 19.93 -21.98 29.90
C ASP A 1000 21.07 -22.90 29.34
N ALA A 1001 20.80 -24.00 28.62
CA ALA A 1001 21.91 -24.93 28.27
C ALA A 1001 21.85 -25.75 26.97
N TYR A 1002 20.79 -25.74 26.16
CA TYR A 1002 20.58 -26.82 25.16
C TYR A 1002 20.56 -26.46 23.67
N THR A 1003 20.74 -25.18 23.28
CA THR A 1003 20.58 -24.77 21.87
C THR A 1003 21.88 -24.60 21.09
N TRP A 1004 22.98 -24.34 21.79
CA TRP A 1004 24.34 -24.52 21.27
C TRP A 1004 25.17 -25.18 22.35
N GLY A 1005 24.93 -26.48 22.51
CA GLY A 1005 25.75 -27.30 23.40
C GLY A 1005 27.02 -27.72 22.65
N VAL A 1006 28.18 -27.44 23.25
CA VAL A 1006 29.28 -28.39 23.10
C VAL A 1006 28.86 -29.53 24.02
N GLU A 1007 28.18 -30.57 23.52
CA GLU A 1007 28.13 -31.82 24.29
C GLU A 1007 29.59 -32.14 24.62
N GLU A 1008 29.97 -32.27 25.90
CA GLU A 1008 31.34 -32.72 26.24
C GLU A 1008 31.46 -34.14 25.67
N PRO A 1009 32.10 -34.34 24.50
CA PRO A 1009 32.17 -35.68 23.95
C PRO A 1009 33.22 -36.39 24.77
N ALA A 1010 33.00 -37.66 25.08
CA ALA A 1010 34.02 -38.48 25.68
C ALA A 1010 35.23 -38.55 24.73
N ALA A 1011 36.23 -37.70 24.96
CA ALA A 1011 37.54 -37.63 24.29
C ALA A 1011 37.68 -36.88 22.95
N VAL A 1012 37.16 -35.64 22.81
CA VAL A 1012 37.71 -34.71 21.80
C VAL A 1012 39.07 -34.16 22.25
N PRO A 1013 40.12 -34.17 21.40
CA PRO A 1013 41.41 -33.55 21.69
C PRO A 1013 41.23 -32.08 22.09
N ALA A 1014 41.93 -31.62 23.13
CA ALA A 1014 41.76 -30.28 23.76
C ALA A 1014 42.11 -29.08 22.84
N ASP A 1015 42.44 -29.34 21.59
CA ASP A 1015 43.05 -28.46 20.60
C ASP A 1015 42.18 -28.21 19.36
N LEU A 1016 40.98 -28.82 19.24
CA LEU A 1016 39.97 -28.45 18.26
C LEU A 1016 38.71 -27.94 18.98
N PRO A 1017 38.15 -26.78 18.59
CA PRO A 1017 36.81 -26.41 19.03
C PRO A 1017 35.87 -27.51 18.53
N GLY A 1018 35.18 -28.18 19.47
CA GLY A 1018 34.28 -29.28 19.14
C GLY A 1018 33.16 -28.84 18.19
N PRO A 1019 32.40 -29.80 17.62
CA PRO A 1019 31.22 -29.47 16.84
C PRO A 1019 30.25 -28.60 17.63
N TRP A 1020 29.59 -27.70 16.92
CA TRP A 1020 28.45 -26.97 17.45
C TRP A 1020 27.19 -27.76 17.18
N THR A 1021 26.31 -27.92 18.16
CA THR A 1021 25.04 -28.64 17.95
C THR A 1021 23.87 -27.73 18.27
N THR A 1022 22.84 -27.74 17.42
CA THR A 1022 21.59 -27.02 17.69
C THR A 1022 20.37 -27.93 17.53
N LYS A 1023 19.36 -27.67 18.36
CA LYS A 1023 18.07 -28.35 18.37
C LYS A 1023 16.97 -27.31 18.51
N PRO A 1024 16.05 -27.21 17.55
CA PRO A 1024 14.91 -26.31 17.68
C PRO A 1024 13.92 -26.84 18.72
N HIS A 1025 13.89 -28.15 18.96
CA HIS A 1025 13.01 -28.81 19.91
C HIS A 1025 13.77 -29.95 20.64
N PRO A 1026 13.47 -30.27 21.91
CA PRO A 1026 14.15 -31.35 22.65
C PRO A 1026 14.14 -32.72 21.94
N ASP A 1027 13.01 -33.05 21.32
CA ASP A 1027 12.81 -34.31 20.57
C ASP A 1027 13.33 -34.26 19.13
N ALA A 1028 13.80 -33.11 18.67
CA ALA A 1028 14.36 -32.98 17.33
C ALA A 1028 15.73 -33.68 17.24
N ALA A 1029 16.03 -34.21 16.04
CA ALA A 1029 17.39 -34.64 15.73
C ALA A 1029 18.36 -33.46 15.91
N PRO A 1030 19.56 -33.64 16.49
CA PRO A 1030 20.52 -32.54 16.53
C PRO A 1030 21.00 -32.21 15.11
N LEU A 1031 21.07 -30.92 14.78
CA LEU A 1031 21.90 -30.45 13.69
C LEU A 1031 23.31 -30.23 14.21
N THR A 1032 24.26 -30.99 13.69
CA THR A 1032 25.68 -30.87 14.04
C THR A 1032 26.39 -30.02 13.00
N LEU A 1033 27.10 -28.99 13.45
CA LEU A 1033 27.87 -28.07 12.63
C LEU A 1033 29.36 -28.23 12.92
N PHE A 1034 30.09 -28.65 11.90
CA PHE A 1034 31.54 -28.77 11.91
C PHE A 1034 32.16 -27.56 11.22
N ASP A 1035 32.93 -26.76 11.96
CA ASP A 1035 33.65 -25.60 11.43
C ASP A 1035 35.08 -25.99 11.04
N LEU A 1036 35.31 -26.22 9.75
CA LEU A 1036 36.61 -26.62 9.21
C LEU A 1036 37.59 -25.43 9.10
N SER A 1037 37.09 -24.24 9.35
CA SER A 1037 37.82 -22.98 9.32
C SER A 1037 38.05 -22.40 10.72
N ALA A 1038 37.75 -23.15 11.78
CA ALA A 1038 37.84 -22.66 13.16
C ALA A 1038 39.26 -22.25 13.61
N ASN A 1039 40.31 -22.67 12.90
CA ASN A 1039 41.68 -22.22 13.17
C ASN A 1039 41.92 -20.75 12.78
N SER A 1040 41.09 -20.18 11.91
CA SER A 1040 41.18 -18.77 11.49
C SER A 1040 40.04 -17.90 12.01
N TRP A 1041 38.90 -18.49 12.38
CA TRP A 1041 37.74 -17.78 12.88
C TRP A 1041 37.60 -17.94 14.40
N ASN A 1042 37.32 -16.82 15.09
CA ASN A 1042 36.83 -16.89 16.46
C ASN A 1042 35.32 -17.08 16.43
N ALA A 1043 34.78 -17.91 17.31
CA ALA A 1043 33.33 -18.13 17.40
C ALA A 1043 32.81 -17.76 18.79
N SER A 1044 31.64 -17.12 18.84
CA SER A 1044 30.83 -16.93 20.04
C SER A 1044 29.40 -17.36 19.75
N VAL A 1045 28.70 -17.75 20.81
CA VAL A 1045 27.25 -17.93 20.76
C VAL A 1045 26.65 -16.79 21.55
N ASP A 1046 25.85 -15.98 20.86
CA ASP A 1046 25.17 -14.83 21.44
C ASP A 1046 23.66 -15.08 21.42
N GLU A 1047 22.93 -14.42 22.32
CA GLU A 1047 21.47 -14.48 22.29
C GLU A 1047 20.95 -13.75 21.05
N THR A 1048 19.97 -14.35 20.38
CA THR A 1048 19.25 -13.71 19.29
C THR A 1048 18.06 -12.98 19.87
N HIS A 1049 18.14 -11.66 19.82
CA HIS A 1049 17.09 -10.77 20.30
C HIS A 1049 16.44 -10.02 19.16
N PHE A 1050 15.12 -9.82 19.22
CA PHE A 1050 14.38 -9.11 18.18
C PHE A 1050 13.22 -8.30 18.76
N VAL A 1051 12.82 -7.27 18.01
CA VAL A 1051 11.59 -6.53 18.27
C VAL A 1051 10.58 -6.97 17.21
N PRO A 1052 9.66 -7.91 17.53
CA PRO A 1052 8.63 -8.30 16.58
C PRO A 1052 7.81 -7.08 16.13
N HIS A 1053 7.46 -7.00 14.85
CA HIS A 1053 6.47 -6.01 14.41
C HIS A 1053 5.08 -6.33 14.98
N LEU A 1054 4.79 -7.62 15.13
CA LEU A 1054 3.55 -8.14 15.69
C LEU A 1054 3.88 -9.25 16.70
N LEU A 1055 3.55 -9.04 17.97
CA LEU A 1055 3.31 -10.18 18.87
C LEU A 1055 2.07 -10.89 18.34
N PHE A 1056 2.24 -12.09 17.79
CA PHE A 1056 1.13 -12.90 17.32
C PHE A 1056 0.09 -13.04 18.44
N GLY A 1057 -1.13 -12.58 18.17
CA GLY A 1057 -2.25 -12.62 19.12
C GLY A 1057 -2.55 -11.31 19.85
N LEU A 1058 -1.67 -10.30 19.84
CA LEU A 1058 -1.93 -9.05 20.58
C LEU A 1058 -2.20 -7.81 19.72
N TRP A 1059 -1.96 -7.81 18.40
CA TRP A 1059 -2.29 -6.75 17.41
C TRP A 1059 -2.18 -5.28 17.90
N THR A 1060 -1.39 -5.00 18.93
CA THR A 1060 -1.31 -3.71 19.61
C THR A 1060 -0.04 -3.03 19.13
N ALA A 1061 -0.19 -1.81 18.62
CA ALA A 1061 0.91 -1.10 17.99
C ALA A 1061 2.08 -0.81 18.96
N ASN A 1062 3.23 -1.42 18.65
CA ASN A 1062 4.65 -1.03 18.69
C ASN A 1062 5.23 0.01 19.67
N SER A 1063 4.49 0.67 20.55
CA SER A 1063 5.05 1.69 21.46
C SER A 1063 5.59 1.13 22.79
N GLY A 1064 5.52 -0.19 23.00
CA GLY A 1064 5.96 -0.82 24.24
C GLY A 1064 6.48 -2.25 24.12
N LEU A 1065 6.72 -2.76 22.90
CA LEU A 1065 7.28 -4.10 22.74
C LEU A 1065 8.73 -4.11 23.23
N THR A 1066 8.99 -4.90 24.26
CA THR A 1066 10.34 -5.21 24.72
C THR A 1066 10.99 -6.16 23.73
N GLU A 1067 12.29 -5.99 23.56
CA GLU A 1067 13.16 -6.96 22.90
C GLU A 1067 12.88 -8.38 23.45
N GLN A 1068 12.68 -9.33 22.54
CA GLN A 1068 12.35 -10.73 22.85
C GLN A 1068 13.50 -11.64 22.41
N LYS A 1069 13.82 -12.66 23.20
CA LYS A 1069 14.86 -13.65 22.89
C LYS A 1069 14.28 -14.79 22.06
N LEU A 1070 14.58 -14.89 20.76
CA LEU A 1070 14.09 -16.00 19.91
C LEU A 1070 14.88 -17.30 20.05
N GLY A 1071 16.10 -17.18 20.54
CA GLY A 1071 17.06 -18.27 20.55
C GLY A 1071 18.46 -17.70 20.61
N TYR A 1072 19.34 -18.27 19.80
CA TYR A 1072 20.77 -17.96 19.82
C TYR A 1072 21.30 -17.89 18.41
N HIS A 1073 22.42 -17.21 18.21
CA HIS A 1073 23.15 -17.28 16.97
C HIS A 1073 24.61 -17.58 17.21
N LEU A 1074 25.16 -18.44 16.35
CA LEU A 1074 26.58 -18.64 16.22
C LEU A 1074 27.15 -17.46 15.44
N LYS A 1075 27.96 -16.64 16.10
CA LYS A 1075 28.69 -15.53 15.50
C LYS A 1075 30.14 -15.92 15.31
N ARG A 1076 30.59 -15.91 14.06
CA ARG A 1076 31.97 -16.22 13.68
C ARG A 1076 32.66 -14.95 13.21
N HIS A 1077 33.78 -14.59 13.82
CA HIS A 1077 34.49 -13.34 13.57
C HIS A 1077 35.96 -13.54 13.18
N ILE A 1078 36.42 -12.78 12.19
CA ILE A 1078 37.83 -12.73 11.76
C ILE A 1078 38.21 -11.31 11.32
N HIS A 1079 39.47 -10.92 11.53
CA HIS A 1079 40.05 -9.72 10.92
C HIS A 1079 41.03 -10.12 9.82
N ALA A 1080 40.63 -10.05 8.56
CA ALA A 1080 41.45 -10.50 7.43
C ALA A 1080 41.11 -9.81 6.11
N ALA A 1081 42.06 -9.79 5.17
CA ALA A 1081 41.84 -9.30 3.80
C ALA A 1081 41.27 -10.38 2.87
N GLU A 1082 41.53 -11.64 3.17
CA GLU A 1082 40.88 -12.80 2.55
C GLU A 1082 40.43 -13.70 3.69
N ALA A 1083 39.18 -14.17 3.62
CA ALA A 1083 38.65 -15.14 4.55
C ALA A 1083 37.91 -16.23 3.77
N ARG A 1084 38.11 -17.47 4.21
CA ARG A 1084 37.38 -18.65 3.74
C ARG A 1084 36.68 -19.28 4.94
N SER A 1085 35.43 -19.65 4.73
CA SER A 1085 34.60 -20.34 5.71
C SER A 1085 34.12 -21.63 5.07
N THR A 1086 34.29 -22.76 5.75
CA THR A 1086 33.71 -24.03 5.31
C THR A 1086 33.03 -24.68 6.51
N LEU A 1087 31.72 -24.76 6.44
CA LEU A 1087 30.86 -25.35 7.47
C LEU A 1087 30.20 -26.60 6.91
N VAL A 1088 30.26 -27.70 7.63
CA VAL A 1088 29.45 -28.88 7.33
C VAL A 1088 28.34 -28.95 8.35
N MET A 1089 27.10 -28.98 7.88
CA MET A 1089 25.89 -29.08 8.69
C MET A 1089 25.29 -30.45 8.41
N THR A 1090 25.19 -31.31 9.42
CA THR A 1090 24.65 -32.66 9.25
C THR A 1090 23.73 -33.11 10.37
N PHE A 1091 22.68 -33.85 10.01
CA PHE A 1091 21.79 -34.57 10.92
C PHE A 1091 22.28 -35.99 11.24
N ASP A 1092 23.30 -36.49 10.54
CA ASP A 1092 23.95 -37.77 10.85
C ASP A 1092 24.81 -37.63 12.11
N THR A 1093 24.31 -38.15 13.22
CA THR A 1093 25.01 -38.12 14.51
C THR A 1093 26.25 -39.02 14.56
N GLU A 1094 26.39 -39.96 13.62
CA GLU A 1094 27.55 -40.85 13.54
C GLU A 1094 28.59 -40.35 12.52
N ALA A 1095 28.29 -39.29 11.78
CA ALA A 1095 29.21 -38.73 10.80
C ALA A 1095 30.50 -38.26 11.46
N ALA A 1096 31.61 -38.79 10.97
CA ALA A 1096 32.95 -38.29 11.25
C ALA A 1096 33.44 -37.45 10.07
N TRP A 1097 34.36 -36.53 10.31
CA TRP A 1097 34.90 -35.69 9.25
C TRP A 1097 36.40 -35.54 9.37
N THR A 1098 37.02 -35.24 8.23
CA THR A 1098 38.42 -34.87 8.10
C THR A 1098 38.49 -33.62 7.23
N SER A 1099 39.10 -32.54 7.76
CA SER A 1099 39.39 -31.37 6.94
C SER A 1099 40.46 -31.76 5.92
N LEU A 1100 40.18 -31.47 4.64
CA LEU A 1100 41.16 -31.58 3.55
C LEU A 1100 41.78 -30.22 3.21
N SER A 1101 41.39 -29.16 3.93
CA SER A 1101 41.87 -27.81 3.69
C SER A 1101 43.36 -27.67 4.02
N ASP A 1102 44.11 -26.99 3.14
CA ASP A 1102 45.51 -26.63 3.36
C ASP A 1102 45.63 -25.09 3.40
N PRO A 1103 45.80 -24.49 4.61
CA PRO A 1103 45.95 -23.05 4.76
C PRO A 1103 47.15 -22.47 4.00
N SER A 1104 48.15 -23.28 3.66
CA SER A 1104 49.38 -22.82 2.97
C SER A 1104 49.20 -22.65 1.47
N THR A 1105 48.26 -23.39 0.86
CA THR A 1105 47.90 -23.26 -0.56
C THR A 1105 46.64 -22.42 -0.75
N GLY A 1106 45.81 -22.30 0.29
CA GLY A 1106 44.48 -21.69 0.24
C GLY A 1106 43.40 -22.66 -0.23
N ASP A 1107 43.77 -23.92 -0.50
CA ASP A 1107 42.83 -24.96 -0.89
C ASP A 1107 41.92 -25.29 0.28
N SER A 1108 40.63 -25.47 0.00
CA SER A 1108 39.62 -25.85 0.99
C SER A 1108 39.02 -27.19 0.61
N GLY A 1109 38.67 -27.99 1.60
CA GLY A 1109 37.99 -29.25 1.32
C GLY A 1109 37.59 -30.00 2.56
N VAL A 1110 36.69 -30.94 2.37
CA VAL A 1110 36.16 -31.81 3.41
C VAL A 1110 36.03 -33.23 2.91
N SER A 1111 36.32 -34.19 3.78
CA SER A 1111 35.94 -35.58 3.65
C SER A 1111 35.08 -35.96 4.85
N LEU A 1112 33.84 -36.38 4.60
CA LEU A 1112 32.86 -36.84 5.57
C LEU A 1112 32.78 -38.37 5.49
N GLU A 1113 33.10 -39.04 6.58
CA GLU A 1113 32.89 -40.47 6.76
C GLU A 1113 31.50 -40.69 7.37
N THR A 1114 30.56 -41.18 6.58
CA THR A 1114 29.21 -41.54 7.06
C THR A 1114 29.16 -43.05 7.32
N MET A 1115 28.05 -43.54 7.88
CA MET A 1115 27.83 -44.99 7.98
C MET A 1115 27.80 -45.70 6.61
N THR A 1116 27.47 -44.97 5.54
CA THR A 1116 27.21 -45.51 4.21
C THR A 1116 28.41 -45.34 3.26
N GLY A 1117 29.36 -44.45 3.56
CA GLY A 1117 30.57 -44.29 2.77
C GLY A 1117 31.26 -42.95 3.01
N THR A 1118 32.32 -42.69 2.25
CA THR A 1118 33.05 -41.41 2.30
C THR A 1118 32.47 -40.43 1.29
N ARG A 1119 32.25 -39.18 1.70
CA ARG A 1119 31.86 -38.05 0.84
C ARG A 1119 32.93 -36.99 0.87
N SER A 1120 33.44 -36.58 -0.28
CA SER A 1120 34.48 -35.56 -0.34
C SER A 1120 34.07 -34.41 -1.25
N VAL A 1121 34.31 -33.17 -0.79
CA VAL A 1121 34.12 -31.94 -1.56
C VAL A 1121 35.37 -31.08 -1.44
N VAL A 1122 35.85 -30.54 -2.55
CA VAL A 1122 37.09 -29.77 -2.60
C VAL A 1122 36.96 -28.52 -3.48
N TRP A 1123 37.61 -27.45 -3.02
CA TRP A 1123 37.68 -26.13 -3.64
C TRP A 1123 39.14 -25.70 -3.75
N PRO A 1124 39.75 -25.79 -4.94
CA PRO A 1124 41.11 -25.34 -5.13
C PRO A 1124 41.20 -23.81 -5.03
N ALA A 1125 42.29 -23.30 -4.47
CA ALA A 1125 42.56 -21.87 -4.40
C ALA A 1125 42.65 -21.24 -5.79
N ASN A 1126 43.18 -22.01 -6.76
CA ASN A 1126 43.30 -21.60 -8.15
C ASN A 1126 42.61 -22.61 -9.08
N PRO A 1127 41.43 -22.28 -9.63
CA PRO A 1127 40.67 -23.20 -10.47
C PRO A 1127 41.34 -23.51 -11.82
N LEU A 1128 42.41 -22.78 -12.19
CA LEU A 1128 43.12 -22.96 -13.46
C LEU A 1128 44.27 -23.97 -13.40
N VAL A 1129 44.59 -24.49 -12.21
CA VAL A 1129 45.71 -25.41 -12.01
C VAL A 1129 45.19 -26.73 -11.45
N VAL A 1130 45.74 -27.84 -11.98
CA VAL A 1130 45.50 -29.16 -11.41
C VAL A 1130 45.96 -29.16 -9.95
N THR A 1131 45.02 -29.34 -9.04
CA THR A 1131 45.27 -29.30 -7.60
C THR A 1131 44.78 -30.60 -6.99
N ALA A 1132 45.66 -31.25 -6.21
CA ALA A 1132 45.33 -32.49 -5.50
C ALA A 1132 44.99 -32.16 -4.05
N ILE A 1133 43.77 -32.50 -3.63
CA ILE A 1133 43.21 -32.24 -2.30
C ILE A 1133 42.64 -33.57 -1.79
N GLY A 1134 43.33 -34.19 -0.83
CA GLY A 1134 43.02 -35.56 -0.41
C GLY A 1134 43.27 -36.57 -1.54
N THR A 1135 42.27 -37.39 -1.86
CA THR A 1135 42.32 -38.34 -2.99
C THR A 1135 41.88 -37.72 -4.32
N LEU A 1136 41.20 -36.56 -4.26
CA LEU A 1136 40.69 -35.86 -5.42
C LEU A 1136 41.77 -34.99 -6.06
N SER A 1137 41.78 -34.93 -7.38
CA SER A 1137 42.61 -34.01 -8.17
C SER A 1137 41.74 -33.38 -9.24
N LEU A 1138 41.67 -32.05 -9.28
CA LEU A 1138 40.81 -31.32 -10.22
C LEU A 1138 41.48 -30.09 -10.84
N THR A 1139 40.95 -29.70 -12.00
CA THR A 1139 41.13 -28.37 -12.60
C THR A 1139 39.74 -27.77 -12.78
N GLY A 1140 39.34 -26.85 -11.90
CA GLY A 1140 38.05 -26.16 -11.95
C GLY A 1140 37.67 -25.56 -10.60
N ALA A 1141 36.43 -25.09 -10.45
CA ALA A 1141 36.03 -24.31 -9.28
C ALA A 1141 35.68 -25.17 -8.05
N MET A 1142 35.01 -26.30 -8.25
CA MET A 1142 34.64 -27.24 -7.19
C MET A 1142 34.55 -28.66 -7.75
N GLY A 1143 34.89 -29.65 -6.94
CA GLY A 1143 34.71 -31.07 -7.29
C GLY A 1143 34.44 -31.92 -6.06
N GLY A 1144 33.76 -33.03 -6.25
CA GLY A 1144 33.45 -33.95 -5.17
C GLY A 1144 33.06 -35.34 -5.64
N ARG A 1145 33.03 -36.26 -4.68
CA ARG A 1145 32.64 -37.65 -4.84
C ARG A 1145 31.84 -38.09 -3.62
N ASP A 1146 30.73 -38.76 -3.85
CA ASP A 1146 29.97 -39.47 -2.82
C ASP A 1146 30.09 -40.97 -3.09
N GLU A 1147 30.91 -41.66 -2.30
CA GLU A 1147 31.09 -43.11 -2.41
C GLU A 1147 29.87 -43.89 -1.91
N ALA A 1148 29.06 -43.31 -1.02
CA ALA A 1148 27.84 -43.92 -0.52
C ALA A 1148 26.77 -43.98 -1.61
N GLU A 1149 26.60 -42.88 -2.34
CA GLU A 1149 25.63 -42.75 -3.44
C GLU A 1149 26.20 -43.16 -4.80
N LEU A 1150 27.46 -43.60 -4.85
CA LEU A 1150 28.16 -43.98 -6.07
C LEU A 1150 28.05 -42.87 -7.14
N SER A 1151 28.26 -41.64 -6.69
CA SER A 1151 28.08 -40.43 -7.47
C SER A 1151 29.29 -39.50 -7.40
N TYR A 1152 29.43 -38.63 -8.39
CA TYR A 1152 30.44 -37.58 -8.39
C TYR A 1152 29.90 -36.31 -9.02
N PHE A 1153 30.46 -35.19 -8.59
CA PHE A 1153 29.99 -33.88 -8.99
C PHE A 1153 31.11 -32.87 -9.11
N ALA A 1154 30.86 -31.82 -9.87
CA ALA A 1154 31.81 -30.76 -10.09
C ALA A 1154 31.15 -29.50 -10.65
N ARG A 1155 31.78 -28.35 -10.40
CA ARG A 1155 31.38 -27.07 -10.96
C ARG A 1155 32.53 -26.44 -11.72
N ASP A 1156 32.23 -26.01 -12.95
CA ASP A 1156 33.16 -25.35 -13.86
C ASP A 1156 34.54 -26.06 -13.97
N VAL A 1157 34.53 -27.39 -14.11
CA VAL A 1157 35.75 -28.20 -14.25
C VAL A 1157 36.11 -28.51 -15.68
N ILE A 1158 37.42 -28.65 -15.92
CA ILE A 1158 38.00 -29.29 -17.11
C ILE A 1158 38.28 -30.76 -16.82
N SER A 1159 38.69 -31.07 -15.59
CA SER A 1159 39.00 -32.44 -15.18
C SER A 1159 38.74 -32.63 -13.70
N LEU A 1160 38.14 -33.77 -13.34
CA LEU A 1160 38.07 -34.29 -11.97
C LEU A 1160 38.52 -35.75 -11.99
N SER A 1161 39.45 -36.10 -11.11
CA SER A 1161 39.92 -37.48 -10.90
C SER A 1161 39.93 -37.80 -9.42
N ASP A 1162 39.67 -39.06 -9.09
CA ASP A 1162 39.87 -39.62 -7.75
C ASP A 1162 40.93 -40.72 -7.82
N THR A 1163 42.06 -40.49 -7.17
CA THR A 1163 43.27 -41.31 -7.26
C THR A 1163 43.73 -41.55 -8.70
N SER A 1164 43.49 -42.75 -9.26
CA SER A 1164 43.82 -43.14 -10.63
C SER A 1164 42.61 -43.16 -11.58
N ILE A 1165 41.42 -42.85 -11.10
CA ILE A 1165 40.17 -42.88 -11.88
C ILE A 1165 39.87 -41.46 -12.36
N GLN A 1166 39.78 -41.27 -13.67
CA GLN A 1166 39.32 -40.00 -14.26
C GLN A 1166 37.78 -39.99 -14.23
N LEU A 1167 37.19 -39.22 -13.33
CA LEU A 1167 35.74 -39.11 -13.16
C LEU A 1167 35.11 -38.23 -14.24
N ILE A 1168 35.69 -37.05 -14.47
CA ILE A 1168 35.25 -36.08 -15.48
C ILE A 1168 36.46 -35.62 -16.28
N ALA A 1169 36.35 -35.52 -17.59
CA ALA A 1169 37.28 -34.79 -18.44
C ALA A 1169 36.56 -34.12 -19.60
N SER A 1170 36.85 -32.86 -19.88
CA SER A 1170 36.32 -32.13 -21.02
C SER A 1170 37.43 -31.60 -21.92
N ASN A 1171 37.16 -31.49 -23.22
CA ASN A 1171 38.13 -30.96 -24.17
C ASN A 1171 38.10 -29.42 -24.21
N GLY A 1172 38.66 -28.80 -23.17
CA GLY A 1172 39.01 -27.37 -23.15
C GLY A 1172 37.89 -26.39 -22.79
N ALA A 1173 36.67 -26.85 -22.53
CA ALA A 1173 35.60 -26.01 -21.98
C ALA A 1173 35.26 -26.47 -20.55
N THR A 1174 34.93 -25.55 -19.66
CA THR A 1174 34.46 -25.91 -18.31
C THR A 1174 33.07 -26.52 -18.38
N VAL A 1175 32.85 -27.54 -17.56
CA VAL A 1175 31.55 -28.20 -17.37
C VAL A 1175 31.22 -28.27 -15.89
N SER A 1176 29.94 -28.16 -15.56
CA SER A 1176 29.40 -28.53 -14.25
C SER A 1176 28.60 -29.82 -14.43
N VAL A 1177 28.82 -30.80 -13.56
CA VAL A 1177 28.28 -32.15 -13.70
C VAL A 1177 27.83 -32.66 -12.33
N TYR A 1178 26.66 -33.27 -12.26
CA TYR A 1178 26.28 -34.22 -11.22
C TYR A 1178 25.99 -35.55 -11.90
N ALA A 1179 26.65 -36.63 -11.49
CA ALA A 1179 26.59 -37.91 -12.19
C ALA A 1179 26.44 -39.08 -11.22
N ARG A 1180 25.41 -39.91 -11.44
CA ARG A 1180 25.18 -41.20 -10.76
C ARG A 1180 25.31 -42.31 -11.80
N LEU A 1181 26.55 -42.68 -12.13
CA LEU A 1181 26.83 -43.62 -13.23
C LEU A 1181 27.50 -44.92 -12.78
N GLU A 1182 27.87 -45.01 -11.50
CA GLU A 1182 28.68 -46.12 -10.98
C GLU A 1182 27.82 -47.31 -10.51
N ASP A 1183 26.58 -47.08 -10.08
CA ASP A 1183 25.65 -48.15 -9.70
C ASP A 1183 24.85 -48.67 -10.91
N ALA A 1184 24.87 -49.99 -11.10
CA ALA A 1184 24.12 -50.68 -12.15
C ALA A 1184 22.70 -51.08 -11.73
N ALA A 1185 22.42 -51.08 -10.43
CA ALA A 1185 21.12 -51.42 -9.88
C ALA A 1185 20.16 -50.21 -9.87
N LEU A 1186 20.69 -48.99 -9.97
CA LEU A 1186 19.93 -47.74 -9.94
C LEU A 1186 19.87 -47.10 -11.33
N PRO A 1187 18.86 -46.23 -11.58
CA PRO A 1187 18.83 -45.41 -12.78
C PRO A 1187 20.14 -44.61 -12.92
N ARG A 1188 20.81 -44.76 -14.06
CA ARG A 1188 22.07 -44.08 -14.33
C ARG A 1188 21.79 -42.80 -15.09
N TYR A 1189 22.17 -41.66 -14.53
CA TYR A 1189 21.98 -40.36 -15.17
C TYR A 1189 23.05 -39.35 -14.79
N ALA A 1190 23.12 -38.26 -15.56
CA ALA A 1190 23.90 -37.09 -15.22
C ALA A 1190 23.17 -35.80 -15.61
N VAL A 1191 23.26 -34.79 -14.75
CA VAL A 1191 22.89 -33.40 -15.05
C VAL A 1191 24.17 -32.66 -15.41
N ILE A 1192 24.20 -32.04 -16.59
CA ILE A 1192 25.40 -31.48 -17.19
C ILE A 1192 25.09 -30.04 -17.63
N LYS A 1193 25.94 -29.10 -17.24
CA LYS A 1193 25.94 -27.72 -17.74
C LYS A 1193 27.27 -27.43 -18.40
N SER A 1194 27.25 -26.89 -19.62
CA SER A 1194 28.48 -26.52 -20.33
C SER A 1194 28.41 -25.08 -20.83
N GLN A 1195 29.50 -24.34 -20.64
CA GLN A 1195 29.60 -22.95 -21.11
C GLN A 1195 29.86 -22.85 -22.62
N ALA A 1196 30.42 -23.90 -23.21
CA ALA A 1196 30.72 -23.97 -24.64
C ALA A 1196 30.56 -25.41 -25.16
N PRO A 1197 30.36 -25.61 -26.47
CA PRO A 1197 30.39 -26.95 -27.03
C PRO A 1197 31.72 -27.66 -26.74
N THR A 1198 31.66 -28.90 -26.27
CA THR A 1198 32.85 -29.68 -25.91
C THR A 1198 32.63 -31.18 -26.09
N THR A 1199 33.71 -31.95 -25.96
CA THR A 1199 33.64 -33.40 -25.80
C THR A 1199 33.81 -33.70 -24.32
N LEU A 1200 32.81 -34.34 -23.73
CA LEU A 1200 32.77 -34.71 -22.32
C LEU A 1200 33.02 -36.20 -22.18
N SER A 1201 33.94 -36.56 -21.30
CA SER A 1201 34.21 -37.93 -20.85
C SER A 1201 33.81 -38.07 -19.38
N LEU A 1202 32.98 -39.06 -19.10
CA LEU A 1202 32.44 -39.38 -17.77
C LEU A 1202 32.83 -40.81 -17.38
N TYR A 1203 33.22 -41.03 -16.13
CA TYR A 1203 33.43 -42.37 -15.61
C TYR A 1203 32.09 -43.11 -15.51
N CYS A 1204 32.00 -44.23 -16.21
CA CYS A 1204 30.82 -45.09 -16.29
C CYS A 1204 31.32 -46.54 -16.35
N PRO A 1205 31.51 -47.22 -15.21
CA PRO A 1205 32.21 -48.50 -15.14
C PRO A 1205 31.54 -49.62 -15.94
N GLN A 1206 30.25 -49.48 -16.26
CA GLN A 1206 29.49 -50.45 -17.05
C GLN A 1206 29.02 -49.84 -18.36
N GLN A 1207 29.21 -50.56 -19.47
CA GLN A 1207 28.76 -50.11 -20.77
C GLN A 1207 27.22 -49.97 -20.80
N PRO A 1208 26.67 -48.78 -21.12
CA PRO A 1208 25.23 -48.62 -21.25
C PRO A 1208 24.71 -49.29 -22.51
N SER A 1209 23.52 -49.88 -22.43
CA SER A 1209 22.84 -50.49 -23.57
C SER A 1209 22.28 -49.42 -24.51
N THR A 1210 21.75 -48.34 -23.94
CA THR A 1210 21.35 -47.12 -24.66
C THR A 1210 21.68 -45.86 -23.84
N ALA A 1211 21.78 -44.73 -24.52
CA ALA A 1211 21.96 -43.42 -23.91
C ALA A 1211 21.02 -42.42 -24.57
N THR A 1212 20.39 -41.56 -23.78
CA THR A 1212 19.62 -40.43 -24.28
C THR A 1212 20.13 -39.12 -23.68
N LEU A 1213 20.18 -38.07 -24.49
CA LEU A 1213 20.52 -36.72 -24.08
C LEU A 1213 19.29 -35.84 -24.33
N ASN A 1214 18.70 -35.28 -23.27
CA ASN A 1214 17.45 -34.54 -23.33
C ASN A 1214 16.34 -35.35 -24.05
N GLY A 1215 16.23 -36.64 -23.69
CA GLY A 1215 15.27 -37.58 -24.30
C GLY A 1215 15.59 -38.03 -25.74
N THR A 1216 16.65 -37.50 -26.36
CA THR A 1216 17.06 -37.88 -27.71
C THR A 1216 18.12 -38.97 -27.66
N SER A 1217 17.91 -40.10 -28.34
CA SER A 1217 18.90 -41.18 -28.40
C SER A 1217 20.23 -40.69 -28.96
N LEU A 1218 21.32 -41.03 -28.27
CA LEU A 1218 22.67 -40.62 -28.60
C LEU A 1218 23.52 -41.85 -28.92
N LEU A 1219 24.35 -41.76 -29.96
CA LEU A 1219 25.44 -42.72 -30.15
C LEU A 1219 26.59 -42.29 -29.22
N VAL A 1220 26.84 -43.08 -28.20
CA VAL A 1220 27.92 -42.84 -27.23
C VAL A 1220 29.11 -43.73 -27.52
N GLU A 1221 30.32 -43.19 -27.33
CA GLU A 1221 31.54 -44.00 -27.33
C GLU A 1221 31.81 -44.44 -25.89
N TRP A 1222 31.85 -45.74 -25.65
CA TRP A 1222 32.23 -46.31 -24.37
C TRP A 1222 33.53 -47.11 -24.54
N ASP A 1223 34.58 -46.72 -23.82
CA ASP A 1223 35.86 -47.42 -23.80
C ASP A 1223 36.35 -47.55 -22.36
N THR A 1224 36.64 -48.79 -21.94
CA THR A 1224 37.31 -49.10 -20.67
C THR A 1224 36.74 -48.40 -19.43
N GLY A 1225 35.41 -48.27 -19.35
CA GLY A 1225 34.73 -47.62 -18.22
C GLY A 1225 34.59 -46.10 -18.34
N THR A 1226 34.88 -45.53 -19.52
CA THR A 1226 34.71 -44.10 -19.82
C THR A 1226 33.66 -43.92 -20.91
N LEU A 1227 32.65 -43.12 -20.63
CA LEU A 1227 31.63 -42.70 -21.57
C LEU A 1227 32.01 -41.34 -22.18
N THR A 1228 32.19 -41.27 -23.49
CA THR A 1228 32.53 -40.04 -24.20
C THR A 1228 31.40 -39.60 -25.12
N LEU A 1229 30.98 -38.34 -24.99
CA LEU A 1229 29.90 -37.75 -25.76
C LEU A 1229 30.13 -36.27 -26.09
N PRO A 1230 29.65 -35.79 -27.25
CA PRO A 1230 29.60 -34.36 -27.53
C PRO A 1230 28.50 -33.69 -26.71
N ILE A 1231 28.80 -32.54 -26.11
CA ILE A 1231 27.86 -31.70 -25.35
C ILE A 1231 27.86 -30.30 -25.97
N THR A 1232 26.69 -29.70 -26.17
CA THR A 1232 26.56 -28.32 -26.62
C THR A 1232 26.62 -27.35 -25.43
N ALA A 1233 26.64 -26.04 -25.68
CA ALA A 1233 26.46 -25.08 -24.58
C ALA A 1233 25.03 -25.17 -24.03
N GLY A 1234 24.87 -24.99 -22.72
CA GLY A 1234 23.59 -25.07 -22.02
C GLY A 1234 23.50 -26.23 -21.03
N GLU A 1235 22.29 -26.50 -20.57
CA GLU A 1235 21.96 -27.57 -19.63
C GLU A 1235 21.43 -28.82 -20.33
N HIS A 1236 21.84 -29.98 -19.83
CA HIS A 1236 21.61 -31.27 -20.44
C HIS A 1236 21.35 -32.33 -19.37
N ARG A 1237 20.40 -33.22 -19.64
CA ARG A 1237 20.13 -34.44 -18.87
C ARG A 1237 20.51 -35.65 -19.71
N LEU A 1238 21.50 -36.40 -19.24
CA LEU A 1238 21.94 -37.67 -19.80
C LEU A 1238 21.27 -38.80 -19.02
N GLU A 1239 20.60 -39.72 -19.71
CA GLU A 1239 20.00 -40.91 -19.10
C GLU A 1239 20.56 -42.16 -19.79
N LEU A 1240 20.96 -43.15 -19.00
CA LEU A 1240 21.55 -44.40 -19.47
C LEU A 1240 20.68 -45.58 -19.04
N ASP A 1241 20.32 -46.43 -19.99
CA ASP A 1241 19.64 -47.70 -19.69
C ASP A 1241 20.70 -48.74 -19.27
N PRO A 1242 20.51 -49.47 -18.14
CA PRO A 1242 21.32 -50.61 -17.71
C PRO A 1242 21.90 -51.48 -18.84
#